data_AF-A0AAV9Z7Y5-F1
#
_entry.id   AF-A0AAV9Z7Y5-F1
#
_cell.length_a   1.000
_cell.length_b   1.000
_cell.length_c   1.000
_cell.angle_alpha   90.00
_cell.angle_beta   90.00
_cell.angle_gamma   90.00
#
_symmetry.space_group_name_H-M   'P 1'
#
loop_
_entity.id
_entity.type
_entity.pdbx_description
1 polymer ?
#
loop_
_entity_poly.entity_id
_entity_poly.type
_entity_poly.pdbx_seq_one_letter_code
_entity_poly.pdbx_strand_id
1 'polypeptide(L)'
;MESSPDENRPKRPYRRLPQLTIPTIPSYGPDSASSSVSPTTPFTPSSATSSTQQSLRNPKRTKWQKVNDVLSKYGFRSLGDFLETLFYCHAGNEEDPRTPKHIAAVTSFLQGSSNVKMANIIQLIYSHPQSRAKLIYPDQVDAAFSSEIPLDDIRFARPCLNAWAVRVVGDELHRRVGRLAEKKNDLDGQRHIRATSNGRKEGVRTMTWDDTHFTMQDLAARYRAADPLLWYITECCCAPRVKGNIVVRERRPHPPIQVAAISSFIVSRNSYASGELALPLAVWHFSCGSHVDVKRVYCRLAGITSTSTTYKALNSMSAADMKVLQQKTQAGAERGEAAFGKIVDNVQYHDVIHEHGLGRENTMKVGTACTTFEFFDPQPGAFDAQDHVNRVCRQDRQNMTTESVYRSIDWNHNLGITNLHSVRVLAEFSPHLSHLRTAISARFRTTYAKYRIPVHKTILQPLGTNSERETTTQGMQQALKDFDKQMGIEPEKSDNILQWVRGDGASHATTLGLKKYLSTSLNIYDSCRNIISTPETWHTKATDLNACASNHYGPAASKDPSSLSRSSNAANMKRPTNLKKCNFYPTSRSMTLIWEAQVLDCWRVVLGVEDLYEHFERLAETNSLPTLDELLVQASILRRRYASQTAYNESLSSSEYEAAKAEDRAPRGSTLASPSSNPNPSPPSPEPEVDADMPADGEEDSHPAPEVQTEVDAQASPLPSKNEPKTFVEEADFDGDRVLSNSILFIMEFGWWIELNYAIPEGDVGRVLEILKIFIFTFAGTAHQNYMRYMLDLYALLEFECSPALKKTLLNNYLLNLRGEVGTFVEGDLVQEWNIKWLTGMIKRKGGEFDEPFYRNTIAPNVLHFIKIKEDMESAFELTRRSKSHTSPHMRDETRMLLKLYKEDQLHSFRSGRSLGHAAVNRFERGYEELQGGKLGDYLERSAEQLRSLGRAFPPAEGTDNNADQPSQPEPTMEEEHPRTGSPSSFPPASSSSSRSPSALSSNSRESSSSSSSSESEGDGSPHNSNADNSDEHDPSNEELTSGSDLTVTVDNETGGMSTEWYEEEEFEEVLRNLGDDDEISEEEEDPEVPQDDIDYED
;
A
#
# COMPACT_ATOMS: atom_id res chain seq x y z
N MET A 1 -18.59 -59.92 11.19
CA MET A 1 -19.21 -58.76 11.88
C MET A 1 -18.37 -57.54 11.49
N GLU A 2 -18.49 -56.99 10.27
CA GLU A 2 -19.71 -56.61 9.51
C GLU A 2 -20.48 -55.50 10.25
N SER A 3 -20.96 -54.43 9.59
CA SER A 3 -21.47 -54.38 8.21
C SER A 3 -21.17 -53.06 7.47
N SER A 4 -21.69 -52.94 6.24
CA SER A 4 -21.36 -51.94 5.21
C SER A 4 -21.88 -50.51 5.44
N PRO A 5 -21.32 -49.48 4.77
CA PRO A 5 -21.96 -48.19 4.58
C PRO A 5 -22.99 -48.24 3.44
N ASP A 6 -23.93 -47.27 3.41
CA ASP A 6 -25.01 -47.16 2.43
C ASP A 6 -24.85 -45.95 1.48
N GLU A 7 -25.52 -45.97 0.33
CA GLU A 7 -25.41 -44.96 -0.73
C GLU A 7 -26.41 -43.80 -0.57
N ASN A 8 -26.00 -42.55 -0.86
CA ASN A 8 -26.78 -41.59 -1.66
C ASN A 8 -26.09 -40.22 -1.86
N ARG A 9 -25.81 -39.84 -3.11
CA ARG A 9 -25.84 -38.42 -3.59
C ARG A 9 -26.03 -38.38 -5.11
N PRO A 10 -26.82 -37.44 -5.66
CA PRO A 10 -27.27 -37.51 -7.05
C PRO A 10 -26.23 -37.00 -8.05
N LYS A 11 -26.22 -37.60 -9.25
CA LYS A 11 -25.45 -37.12 -10.42
C LYS A 11 -26.34 -36.27 -11.32
N ARG A 12 -25.84 -35.13 -11.80
CA ARG A 12 -26.43 -34.35 -12.92
C ARG A 12 -25.40 -34.21 -14.07
N PRO A 13 -25.84 -33.98 -15.32
CA PRO A 13 -25.09 -34.42 -16.49
C PRO A 13 -24.14 -33.36 -17.08
N TYR A 14 -23.01 -33.81 -17.62
CA TYR A 14 -22.14 -33.01 -18.49
C TYR A 14 -22.56 -33.11 -19.96
N ARG A 15 -22.59 -31.96 -20.64
CA ARG A 15 -22.87 -31.81 -22.08
C ARG A 15 -21.69 -32.36 -22.91
N ARG A 16 -21.94 -33.02 -24.04
CA ARG A 16 -20.90 -33.48 -24.98
C ARG A 16 -20.85 -32.64 -26.25
N LEU A 17 -19.64 -32.29 -26.68
CA LEU A 17 -19.26 -31.84 -28.03
C LEU A 17 -17.86 -32.44 -28.37
N PRO A 18 -17.38 -32.43 -29.63
CA PRO A 18 -16.93 -33.69 -30.26
C PRO A 18 -15.51 -34.18 -29.97
N GLN A 19 -15.25 -35.44 -30.32
CA GLN A 19 -13.92 -36.07 -30.24
C GLN A 19 -13.18 -35.99 -31.59
N LEU A 20 -11.99 -35.40 -31.58
CA LEU A 20 -10.97 -35.66 -32.63
C LEU A 20 -10.38 -37.07 -32.43
N THR A 21 -10.11 -37.76 -33.54
CA THR A 21 -9.74 -39.18 -33.55
C THR A 21 -8.33 -39.41 -34.08
N ILE A 22 -7.53 -40.22 -33.39
CA ILE A 22 -6.20 -40.69 -33.83
C ILE A 22 -6.14 -42.22 -33.63
N PRO A 23 -5.63 -43.01 -34.59
CA PRO A 23 -6.05 -44.40 -34.75
C PRO A 23 -5.35 -45.42 -33.82
N THR A 24 -6.06 -46.51 -33.53
CA THR A 24 -5.58 -47.65 -32.73
C THR A 24 -5.00 -48.75 -33.62
N ILE A 25 -3.87 -49.35 -33.23
CA ILE A 25 -3.30 -50.53 -33.88
C ILE A 25 -3.98 -51.80 -33.32
N PRO A 26 -4.53 -52.71 -34.15
CA PRO A 26 -5.33 -53.83 -33.66
C PRO A 26 -4.48 -55.01 -33.16
N SER A 27 -4.92 -55.62 -32.07
CA SER A 27 -4.51 -56.96 -31.65
C SER A 27 -5.38 -58.03 -32.33
N TYR A 28 -4.82 -59.21 -32.60
CA TYR A 28 -5.56 -60.34 -33.18
C TYR A 28 -5.52 -61.56 -32.24
N GLY A 29 -6.72 -62.04 -31.88
CA GLY A 29 -6.96 -63.42 -31.45
C GLY A 29 -7.41 -64.30 -32.63
N PRO A 30 -7.52 -65.63 -32.44
CA PRO A 30 -7.82 -66.59 -33.52
C PRO A 30 -9.32 -66.90 -33.66
N ASP A 31 -9.77 -67.41 -34.82
CA ASP A 31 -10.11 -68.85 -34.97
C ASP A 31 -10.60 -69.31 -36.36
N SER A 32 -10.51 -70.64 -36.58
CA SER A 32 -11.30 -71.56 -37.45
C SER A 32 -11.67 -71.30 -38.95
N ALA A 33 -10.90 -71.97 -39.83
CA ALA A 33 -11.31 -73.09 -40.72
C ALA A 33 -12.11 -72.96 -42.07
N SER A 34 -11.81 -73.93 -42.97
CA SER A 34 -12.64 -74.57 -44.04
C SER A 34 -12.61 -74.15 -45.55
N SER A 35 -11.54 -74.56 -46.26
CA SER A 35 -11.49 -75.31 -47.56
C SER A 35 -12.65 -75.36 -48.61
N SER A 36 -12.33 -75.09 -49.90
CA SER A 36 -12.38 -76.01 -51.09
C SER A 36 -12.13 -75.23 -52.42
N VAL A 37 -11.17 -75.52 -53.33
CA VAL A 37 -10.89 -76.64 -54.29
C VAL A 37 -11.47 -76.44 -55.73
N SER A 38 -10.60 -76.00 -56.67
CA SER A 38 -10.29 -76.50 -58.07
C SER A 38 -11.43 -76.74 -59.11
N PRO A 39 -11.20 -77.07 -60.44
CA PRO A 39 -9.97 -77.52 -61.13
C PRO A 39 -9.69 -77.12 -62.64
N THR A 40 -8.50 -77.51 -63.16
CA THR A 40 -8.15 -77.94 -64.58
C THR A 40 -8.26 -76.95 -65.78
N THR A 41 -7.50 -76.97 -66.92
CA THR A 41 -6.18 -77.48 -67.45
C THR A 41 -6.04 -76.94 -68.94
N PRO A 42 -5.27 -77.46 -69.95
CA PRO A 42 -3.89 -78.05 -70.07
C PRO A 42 -3.02 -77.43 -71.22
N PHE A 43 -1.73 -77.85 -71.40
CA PHE A 43 -1.09 -78.39 -72.66
C PHE A 43 0.47 -78.32 -72.76
N THR A 44 1.15 -79.46 -72.45
CA THR A 44 2.25 -80.15 -73.20
C THR A 44 3.64 -79.53 -73.59
N PRO A 45 4.69 -80.36 -73.91
CA PRO A 45 6.11 -80.01 -73.67
C PRO A 45 7.14 -80.38 -74.78
N SER A 46 8.44 -80.27 -74.46
CA SER A 46 9.57 -81.07 -75.03
C SER A 46 10.70 -81.14 -73.96
N SER A 47 11.13 -82.32 -73.49
CA SER A 47 12.26 -83.16 -73.97
C SER A 47 13.65 -82.50 -73.89
N ALA A 48 14.73 -83.12 -73.38
CA ALA A 48 14.90 -84.49 -72.84
C ALA A 48 16.15 -84.63 -71.92
N THR A 49 16.24 -85.76 -71.18
CA THR A 49 17.46 -86.39 -70.58
C THR A 49 18.24 -85.62 -69.49
N SER A 50 18.83 -86.24 -68.44
CA SER A 50 18.98 -87.67 -68.07
C SER A 50 19.17 -87.88 -66.54
N SER A 51 19.30 -89.15 -66.14
CA SER A 51 19.75 -89.68 -64.82
C SER A 51 18.92 -89.35 -63.57
N THR A 52 18.09 -90.30 -63.17
CA THR A 52 17.40 -90.35 -61.88
C THR A 52 18.31 -90.88 -60.77
N GLN A 53 18.56 -90.09 -59.72
CA GLN A 53 18.73 -90.59 -58.35
C GLN A 53 18.16 -89.57 -57.35
N GLN A 54 17.04 -89.90 -56.70
CA GLN A 54 16.48 -89.13 -55.59
C GLN A 54 16.65 -89.89 -54.27
N SER A 55 17.51 -89.39 -53.39
CA SER A 55 17.57 -89.71 -51.95
C SER A 55 18.59 -88.78 -51.30
N LEU A 56 18.35 -88.06 -50.19
CA LEU A 56 17.12 -87.70 -49.49
C LEU A 56 17.34 -86.25 -48.99
N ARG A 57 16.46 -85.29 -49.32
CA ARG A 57 16.58 -83.93 -48.77
C ARG A 57 16.00 -83.89 -47.36
N ASN A 58 16.89 -83.80 -46.36
CA ASN A 58 16.50 -83.52 -44.97
C ASN A 58 15.54 -82.32 -44.88
N PRO A 59 14.50 -82.38 -44.03
CA PRO A 59 13.57 -81.27 -43.86
C PRO A 59 14.31 -80.00 -43.42
N LYS A 60 13.87 -78.84 -43.93
CA LYS A 60 14.47 -77.54 -43.58
C LYS A 60 14.24 -77.25 -42.10
N ARG A 61 15.25 -77.50 -41.26
CA ARG A 61 15.25 -77.23 -39.81
C ARG A 61 14.68 -75.84 -39.52
N THR A 62 13.77 -75.75 -38.56
CA THR A 62 13.13 -74.49 -38.15
C THR A 62 14.17 -73.51 -37.59
N LYS A 63 13.86 -72.21 -37.56
CA LYS A 63 14.76 -71.21 -36.95
C LYS A 63 15.11 -71.58 -35.50
N TRP A 64 14.15 -72.14 -34.77
CA TRP A 64 14.28 -72.57 -33.36
C TRP A 64 15.25 -73.74 -33.19
N GLN A 65 15.14 -74.79 -34.01
CA GLN A 65 16.03 -75.96 -33.95
C GLN A 65 17.50 -75.59 -34.17
N LYS A 66 17.77 -74.55 -34.97
CA LYS A 66 19.13 -74.05 -35.25
C LYS A 66 19.78 -73.33 -34.05
N VAL A 67 19.03 -72.89 -33.05
CA VAL A 67 19.60 -72.24 -31.85
C VAL A 67 20.38 -73.27 -31.03
N ASN A 68 19.81 -74.47 -30.85
CA ASN A 68 20.49 -75.58 -30.17
C ASN A 68 21.71 -76.06 -30.97
N ASP A 69 21.62 -76.10 -32.32
CA ASP A 69 22.78 -76.38 -33.18
C ASP A 69 23.92 -75.37 -32.95
N VAL A 70 23.63 -74.07 -32.82
CA VAL A 70 24.65 -73.02 -32.65
C VAL A 70 25.35 -73.12 -31.29
N LEU A 71 24.61 -73.29 -30.18
CA LEU A 71 25.23 -73.40 -28.86
C LEU A 71 26.06 -74.68 -28.73
N SER A 72 25.49 -75.84 -29.11
CA SER A 72 26.15 -77.14 -28.91
C SER A 72 27.31 -77.43 -29.86
N LYS A 73 27.29 -76.91 -31.09
CA LYS A 73 28.32 -77.22 -32.11
C LYS A 73 29.58 -76.36 -32.00
N TYR A 74 29.49 -75.18 -31.39
CA TYR A 74 30.57 -74.18 -31.39
C TYR A 74 31.20 -73.95 -30.00
N GLY A 75 30.88 -74.79 -29.01
CA GLY A 75 31.62 -74.88 -27.74
C GLY A 75 31.16 -73.93 -26.62
N PHE A 76 30.13 -73.11 -26.85
CA PHE A 76 29.58 -72.23 -25.83
C PHE A 76 28.85 -73.01 -24.73
N ARG A 77 29.17 -72.71 -23.47
CA ARG A 77 28.68 -73.38 -22.26
C ARG A 77 27.23 -73.00 -21.93
N SER A 78 26.79 -71.81 -22.35
CA SER A 78 25.42 -71.34 -22.15
C SER A 78 25.04 -70.28 -23.19
N LEU A 79 23.76 -69.88 -23.21
CA LEU A 79 23.32 -68.73 -23.97
C LEU A 79 23.92 -67.41 -23.44
N GLY A 80 24.22 -67.30 -22.15
CA GLY A 80 24.88 -66.13 -21.55
C GLY A 80 26.31 -65.97 -22.05
N ASP A 81 27.10 -67.06 -21.97
CA ASP A 81 28.49 -67.18 -22.47
C ASP A 81 28.60 -66.84 -23.97
N PHE A 82 27.63 -67.26 -24.78
CA PHE A 82 27.52 -66.83 -26.18
C PHE A 82 27.20 -65.34 -26.34
N LEU A 83 26.26 -64.79 -25.55
CA LEU A 83 25.87 -63.37 -25.63
C LEU A 83 26.96 -62.43 -25.12
N GLU A 84 27.69 -62.81 -24.07
CA GLU A 84 28.85 -62.12 -23.53
C GLU A 84 29.97 -62.05 -24.59
N THR A 85 30.30 -63.18 -25.22
CA THR A 85 31.25 -63.22 -26.35
C THR A 85 30.76 -62.40 -27.55
N LEU A 86 29.46 -62.42 -27.85
CA LEU A 86 28.86 -61.67 -28.95
C LEU A 86 28.91 -60.16 -28.73
N PHE A 87 28.63 -59.68 -27.51
CA PHE A 87 28.61 -58.26 -27.16
C PHE A 87 29.91 -57.75 -26.52
N TYR A 88 30.97 -58.57 -26.50
CA TYR A 88 32.29 -58.20 -26.00
C TYR A 88 32.73 -56.83 -26.51
N CYS A 89 33.06 -55.93 -25.58
CA CYS A 89 33.51 -54.58 -25.85
C CYS A 89 35.01 -54.50 -25.58
N HIS A 90 35.82 -54.34 -26.64
CA HIS A 90 37.25 -54.10 -26.47
C HIS A 90 37.47 -52.68 -25.91
N ALA A 91 38.27 -52.57 -24.85
CA ALA A 91 38.44 -51.34 -24.07
C ALA A 91 39.92 -50.99 -23.80
N GLY A 92 40.84 -51.47 -24.64
CA GLY A 92 42.29 -51.26 -24.52
C GLY A 92 42.97 -50.81 -25.81
N ASN A 93 44.30 -50.80 -25.78
CA ASN A 93 45.18 -50.50 -26.91
C ASN A 93 45.76 -51.78 -27.56
N GLU A 94 45.11 -52.93 -27.38
CA GLU A 94 45.54 -54.23 -27.92
C GLU A 94 44.82 -54.54 -29.25
N GLU A 95 45.17 -55.64 -29.93
CA GLU A 95 44.41 -56.06 -31.11
C GLU A 95 43.01 -56.55 -30.72
N ASP A 96 41.98 -55.98 -31.37
CA ASP A 96 40.59 -56.38 -31.16
C ASP A 96 40.39 -57.85 -31.64
N PRO A 97 40.04 -58.79 -30.75
CA PRO A 97 39.89 -60.20 -31.11
C PRO A 97 38.66 -60.49 -32.00
N ARG A 98 37.80 -59.49 -32.23
CA ARG A 98 36.56 -59.63 -33.01
C ARG A 98 36.84 -59.54 -34.51
N THR A 99 36.38 -60.53 -35.28
CA THR A 99 36.51 -60.49 -36.75
C THR A 99 35.74 -59.29 -37.35
N PRO A 100 36.15 -58.74 -38.51
CA PRO A 100 35.42 -57.64 -39.15
C PRO A 100 33.93 -57.92 -39.43
N LYS A 101 33.56 -59.20 -39.62
CA LYS A 101 32.15 -59.63 -39.78
C LYS A 101 31.37 -59.63 -38.46
N HIS A 102 32.03 -59.97 -37.35
CA HIS A 102 31.47 -59.88 -36.00
C HIS A 102 31.24 -58.42 -35.63
N ILE A 103 32.24 -57.57 -35.81
CA ILE A 103 32.14 -56.11 -35.62
C ILE A 103 30.98 -55.56 -36.45
N ALA A 104 30.98 -55.75 -37.78
CA ALA A 104 29.92 -55.22 -38.65
C ALA A 104 28.51 -55.70 -38.29
N ALA A 105 28.34 -56.96 -37.86
CA ALA A 105 27.04 -57.49 -37.44
C ALA A 105 26.55 -56.86 -36.12
N VAL A 106 27.44 -56.73 -35.12
CA VAL A 106 27.10 -56.12 -33.82
C VAL A 106 26.86 -54.62 -33.99
N THR A 107 27.70 -53.92 -34.75
CA THR A 107 27.52 -52.50 -35.10
C THR A 107 26.18 -52.27 -35.80
N SER A 108 25.82 -53.06 -36.82
CA SER A 108 24.54 -52.94 -37.54
C SER A 108 23.32 -53.17 -36.64
N PHE A 109 23.43 -54.08 -35.65
CA PHE A 109 22.38 -54.33 -34.68
C PHE A 109 22.26 -53.22 -33.62
N LEU A 110 23.37 -52.79 -33.02
CA LEU A 110 23.40 -51.77 -31.97
C LEU A 110 23.06 -50.37 -32.49
N GLN A 111 23.45 -50.03 -33.73
CA GLN A 111 23.03 -48.80 -34.41
C GLN A 111 21.57 -48.83 -34.90
N GLY A 112 20.87 -49.95 -34.75
CA GLY A 112 19.45 -50.07 -35.14
C GLY A 112 19.21 -50.16 -36.66
N SER A 113 20.27 -50.32 -37.46
CA SER A 113 20.23 -50.50 -38.93
C SER A 113 19.73 -51.88 -39.36
N SER A 114 19.60 -52.82 -38.43
CA SER A 114 19.04 -54.16 -38.65
C SER A 114 17.52 -54.20 -38.47
N ASN A 115 16.84 -55.11 -39.20
CA ASN A 115 15.39 -55.33 -39.13
C ASN A 115 14.86 -55.72 -37.75
N VAL A 116 15.73 -56.15 -36.82
CA VAL A 116 15.40 -56.36 -35.41
C VAL A 116 16.24 -55.38 -34.60
N LYS A 117 15.58 -54.49 -33.86
CA LYS A 117 16.25 -53.45 -33.05
C LYS A 117 16.40 -53.93 -31.61
N MET A 118 17.36 -53.35 -30.88
CA MET A 118 17.59 -53.67 -29.46
C MET A 118 16.31 -53.55 -28.62
N ALA A 119 15.48 -52.53 -28.87
CA ALA A 119 14.19 -52.36 -28.20
C ALA A 119 13.23 -53.56 -28.37
N ASN A 120 13.26 -54.25 -29.52
CA ASN A 120 12.46 -55.47 -29.72
C ASN A 120 12.96 -56.62 -28.85
N ILE A 121 14.29 -56.78 -28.70
CA ILE A 121 14.90 -57.80 -27.85
C ILE A 121 14.63 -57.52 -26.37
N ILE A 122 14.80 -56.27 -25.93
CA ILE A 122 14.46 -55.84 -24.57
C ILE A 122 12.97 -56.11 -24.30
N GLN A 123 12.05 -55.72 -25.19
CA GLN A 123 10.62 -55.97 -25.00
C GLN A 123 10.28 -57.46 -24.95
N LEU A 124 10.95 -58.32 -25.72
CA LEU A 124 10.78 -59.77 -25.66
C LEU A 124 11.22 -60.33 -24.30
N ILE A 125 12.42 -60.00 -23.83
CA ILE A 125 12.93 -60.40 -22.51
C ILE A 125 12.02 -59.88 -21.40
N TYR A 126 11.65 -58.59 -21.46
CA TYR A 126 10.81 -57.94 -20.47
C TYR A 126 9.40 -58.54 -20.43
N SER A 127 8.80 -58.86 -21.58
CA SER A 127 7.44 -59.43 -21.62
C SER A 127 7.39 -60.87 -21.10
N HIS A 128 8.46 -61.65 -21.32
CA HIS A 128 8.50 -63.10 -21.14
C HIS A 128 8.03 -63.57 -19.74
N PRO A 129 7.27 -64.67 -19.63
CA PRO A 129 6.85 -65.19 -18.32
C PRO A 129 8.04 -65.58 -17.43
N GLN A 130 9.09 -66.18 -18.01
CA GLN A 130 10.26 -66.66 -17.25
C GLN A 130 11.20 -65.54 -16.77
N SER A 131 11.05 -64.29 -17.25
CA SER A 131 11.85 -63.17 -16.72
C SER A 131 11.31 -62.63 -15.40
N ARG A 132 10.07 -62.99 -15.02
CA ARG A 132 9.46 -62.60 -13.74
C ARG A 132 10.09 -63.39 -12.60
N ALA A 133 10.43 -62.71 -11.51
CA ALA A 133 10.57 -63.38 -10.22
C ALA A 133 9.24 -64.07 -9.85
N LYS A 134 9.34 -65.19 -9.14
CA LYS A 134 8.18 -65.94 -8.63
C LYS A 134 8.01 -65.59 -7.15
N LEU A 135 6.77 -65.61 -6.66
CA LEU A 135 6.44 -65.34 -5.24
C LEU A 135 7.13 -66.27 -4.22
N ILE A 136 7.77 -67.35 -4.68
CA ILE A 136 8.61 -68.27 -3.88
C ILE A 136 9.99 -67.65 -3.55
N TYR A 137 10.38 -66.59 -4.26
CA TYR A 137 11.62 -65.82 -4.07
C TYR A 137 11.25 -64.36 -3.77
N PRO A 138 10.73 -64.04 -2.57
CA PRO A 138 10.28 -62.69 -2.23
C PRO A 138 11.41 -61.66 -2.37
N ASP A 139 12.63 -62.02 -1.94
CA ASP A 139 13.87 -61.27 -2.14
C ASP A 139 14.09 -60.82 -3.59
N GLN A 140 13.75 -61.67 -4.56
CA GLN A 140 13.89 -61.38 -5.99
C GLN A 140 12.69 -60.64 -6.58
N VAL A 141 11.53 -60.65 -5.92
CA VAL A 141 10.37 -59.81 -6.27
C VAL A 141 10.63 -58.38 -5.78
N ASP A 142 11.08 -58.24 -4.53
CA ASP A 142 11.34 -56.96 -3.87
C ASP A 142 12.59 -56.26 -4.43
N ALA A 143 13.53 -57.00 -5.04
CA ALA A 143 14.63 -56.44 -5.82
C ALA A 143 14.20 -55.66 -7.08
N ALA A 144 12.93 -55.76 -7.51
CA ALA A 144 12.43 -54.97 -8.64
C ALA A 144 12.49 -53.47 -8.34
N PHE A 145 13.18 -52.70 -9.20
CA PHE A 145 13.42 -51.26 -9.03
C PHE A 145 14.35 -50.89 -7.86
N SER A 146 15.02 -51.85 -7.21
CA SER A 146 15.98 -51.56 -6.14
C SER A 146 17.20 -50.78 -6.65
N SER A 147 17.54 -49.69 -5.96
CA SER A 147 18.78 -48.92 -6.16
C SER A 147 19.97 -49.50 -5.40
N GLU A 148 19.75 -50.40 -4.44
CA GLU A 148 20.75 -50.86 -3.46
C GLU A 148 21.36 -52.21 -3.81
N ILE A 149 20.56 -53.20 -4.20
CA ILE A 149 21.02 -54.59 -4.45
C ILE A 149 21.87 -54.64 -5.73
N PRO A 150 23.14 -55.12 -5.70
CA PRO A 150 23.98 -55.24 -6.89
C PRO A 150 23.30 -56.02 -8.02
N LEU A 151 23.53 -55.62 -9.28
CA LEU A 151 22.82 -56.22 -10.42
C LEU A 151 23.09 -57.72 -10.58
N ASP A 152 24.29 -58.17 -10.19
CA ASP A 152 24.73 -59.56 -10.26
C ASP A 152 24.00 -60.48 -9.26
N ASP A 153 23.47 -59.92 -8.16
CA ASP A 153 22.69 -60.66 -7.16
C ASP A 153 21.22 -60.85 -7.57
N ILE A 154 20.75 -60.13 -8.61
CA ILE A 154 19.35 -60.15 -9.07
C ILE A 154 19.16 -61.21 -10.16
N ARG A 155 18.76 -62.41 -9.73
CA ARG A 155 18.71 -63.66 -10.53
C ARG A 155 17.73 -63.65 -11.70
N PHE A 156 16.69 -62.80 -11.65
CA PHE A 156 15.63 -62.76 -12.65
C PHE A 156 15.77 -61.54 -13.55
N ALA A 157 15.71 -61.75 -14.87
CA ALA A 157 16.00 -60.71 -15.85
C ALA A 157 15.06 -59.48 -15.75
N ARG A 158 13.80 -59.62 -15.31
CA ARG A 158 12.87 -58.48 -15.20
C ARG A 158 13.17 -57.56 -14.01
N PRO A 159 13.31 -58.03 -12.75
CA PRO A 159 13.74 -57.17 -11.65
C PRO A 159 15.15 -56.61 -11.89
N CYS A 160 16.07 -57.38 -12.50
CA CYS A 160 17.40 -56.89 -12.88
C CYS A 160 17.31 -55.72 -13.88
N LEU A 161 16.52 -55.85 -14.96
CA LEU A 161 16.28 -54.75 -15.92
C LEU A 161 15.59 -53.54 -15.27
N ASN A 162 14.65 -53.74 -14.32
CA ASN A 162 14.03 -52.65 -13.57
C ASN A 162 15.07 -51.90 -12.71
N ALA A 163 15.90 -52.62 -11.95
CA ALA A 163 16.95 -52.04 -11.11
C ALA A 163 18.05 -51.33 -11.92
N TRP A 164 18.44 -51.89 -13.06
CA TRP A 164 19.36 -51.26 -14.01
C TRP A 164 18.79 -49.94 -14.56
N ALA A 165 17.52 -49.94 -14.99
CA ALA A 165 16.87 -48.74 -15.49
C ALA A 165 16.76 -47.63 -14.43
N VAL A 166 16.46 -47.97 -13.17
CA VAL A 166 16.43 -47.01 -12.05
C VAL A 166 17.79 -46.36 -11.83
N ARG A 167 18.88 -47.13 -11.86
CA ARG A 167 20.24 -46.60 -11.70
C ARG A 167 20.62 -45.64 -12.83
N VAL A 168 20.42 -46.05 -14.09
CA VAL A 168 20.69 -45.21 -15.27
C VAL A 168 19.92 -43.89 -15.22
N VAL A 169 18.65 -43.90 -14.80
CA VAL A 169 17.85 -42.67 -14.64
C VAL A 169 18.31 -41.84 -13.43
N GLY A 170 18.66 -42.48 -12.31
CA GLY A 170 19.15 -41.80 -11.10
C GLY A 170 20.47 -41.05 -11.33
N ASP A 171 21.45 -41.69 -11.98
CA ASP A 171 22.73 -41.07 -12.31
C ASP A 171 22.59 -39.92 -13.31
N GLU A 172 21.68 -40.07 -14.29
CA GLU A 172 21.31 -39.02 -15.24
C GLU A 172 20.68 -37.82 -14.52
N LEU A 173 19.72 -38.05 -13.61
CA LEU A 173 19.09 -37.00 -12.79
C LEU A 173 20.10 -36.29 -11.87
N HIS A 174 20.98 -37.02 -11.19
CA HIS A 174 22.01 -36.45 -10.31
C HIS A 174 22.91 -35.46 -11.08
N ARG A 175 23.35 -35.85 -12.28
CA ARG A 175 24.14 -35.00 -13.17
C ARG A 175 23.32 -33.83 -13.73
N ARG A 176 22.03 -34.01 -14.01
CA ARG A 176 21.14 -32.95 -14.52
C ARG A 176 20.91 -31.84 -13.51
N VAL A 177 20.47 -32.17 -12.30
CA VAL A 177 20.36 -31.18 -11.20
C VAL A 177 21.73 -30.55 -10.92
N GLY A 178 22.81 -31.35 -10.97
CA GLY A 178 24.18 -30.85 -10.90
C GLY A 178 24.47 -29.72 -11.89
N ARG A 179 24.15 -29.90 -13.18
CA ARG A 179 24.30 -28.86 -14.21
C ARG A 179 23.42 -27.64 -13.95
N LEU A 180 22.15 -27.82 -13.59
CA LEU A 180 21.23 -26.70 -13.32
C LEU A 180 21.71 -25.79 -12.17
N ALA A 181 22.52 -26.33 -11.26
CA ALA A 181 23.14 -25.62 -10.15
C ALA A 181 24.52 -24.98 -10.45
N GLU A 182 25.05 -25.08 -11.68
CA GLU A 182 26.33 -24.42 -12.06
C GLU A 182 26.12 -23.06 -12.72
N LYS A 183 26.78 -21.99 -12.23
CA LYS A 183 26.69 -20.63 -12.82
C LYS A 183 26.97 -20.58 -14.33
N LYS A 184 27.81 -21.46 -14.87
CA LYS A 184 28.14 -21.48 -16.31
C LYS A 184 26.94 -21.86 -17.21
N ASN A 185 25.90 -22.45 -16.64
CA ASN A 185 24.66 -22.87 -17.32
C ASN A 185 23.49 -21.92 -16.98
N ASP A 186 23.79 -20.72 -16.49
CA ASP A 186 22.87 -19.69 -16.02
C ASP A 186 23.10 -18.41 -16.83
N LEU A 187 22.54 -18.40 -18.05
CA LEU A 187 22.87 -17.44 -19.12
C LEU A 187 22.22 -16.06 -18.89
N ASP A 188 21.03 -16.04 -18.30
CA ASP A 188 20.34 -14.85 -17.79
C ASP A 188 20.89 -14.37 -16.43
N GLY A 189 21.59 -15.24 -15.71
CA GLY A 189 22.09 -15.00 -14.36
C GLY A 189 21.02 -15.01 -13.26
N GLN A 190 19.77 -15.42 -13.55
CA GLN A 190 18.66 -15.33 -12.60
C GLN A 190 18.77 -16.33 -11.44
N ARG A 191 19.36 -17.52 -11.62
CA ARG A 191 19.59 -18.42 -10.47
C ARG A 191 20.69 -17.88 -9.56
N HIS A 192 21.72 -17.26 -10.11
CA HIS A 192 22.94 -16.87 -9.39
C HIS A 192 23.00 -15.39 -8.95
N ILE A 193 21.86 -14.70 -8.92
CA ILE A 193 21.64 -13.41 -8.25
C ILE A 193 22.24 -13.46 -6.84
N ARG A 194 22.93 -12.40 -6.42
CA ARG A 194 23.54 -12.31 -5.08
C ARG A 194 22.81 -11.36 -4.16
N ALA A 195 22.59 -11.81 -2.93
CA ALA A 195 22.15 -10.97 -1.84
C ALA A 195 23.13 -9.82 -1.49
N THR A 196 24.38 -9.82 -1.95
CA THR A 196 25.28 -8.66 -1.82
C THR A 196 26.54 -8.83 -2.68
N SER A 197 27.05 -7.72 -3.20
CA SER A 197 28.37 -7.61 -3.82
C SER A 197 29.47 -7.48 -2.76
N ASN A 198 29.88 -8.61 -2.17
CA ASN A 198 31.14 -8.67 -1.42
C ASN A 198 32.28 -8.15 -2.33
N GLY A 199 32.92 -7.04 -1.97
CA GLY A 199 33.87 -6.24 -2.78
C GLY A 199 35.21 -6.90 -3.16
N ARG A 200 35.20 -8.19 -3.52
CA ARG A 200 36.32 -8.96 -4.07
C ARG A 200 36.07 -9.41 -5.53
N LYS A 201 34.92 -9.05 -6.11
CA LYS A 201 34.56 -9.26 -7.52
C LYS A 201 33.62 -8.15 -7.99
N GLU A 202 34.07 -7.35 -8.94
CA GLU A 202 33.24 -6.44 -9.73
C GLU A 202 32.36 -7.24 -10.71
N GLY A 203 31.30 -6.62 -11.24
CA GLY A 203 30.43 -7.25 -12.24
C GLY A 203 29.57 -8.43 -11.74
N VAL A 204 29.14 -8.41 -10.47
CA VAL A 204 28.25 -9.42 -9.89
C VAL A 204 26.85 -8.84 -9.71
N ARG A 205 25.86 -9.34 -10.47
CA ARG A 205 24.44 -8.97 -10.32
C ARG A 205 23.96 -9.22 -8.89
N THR A 206 23.61 -8.16 -8.20
CA THR A 206 22.89 -8.18 -6.92
C THR A 206 21.39 -8.23 -7.15
N MET A 207 20.64 -8.61 -6.12
CA MET A 207 19.18 -8.58 -6.14
C MET A 207 18.65 -7.15 -6.19
N THR A 208 17.61 -6.94 -6.99
CA THR A 208 16.74 -5.74 -7.06
C THR A 208 15.35 -6.08 -6.53
N TRP A 209 14.42 -5.11 -6.46
CA TRP A 209 13.02 -5.42 -6.13
C TRP A 209 12.29 -6.10 -7.29
N ASP A 210 12.59 -5.76 -8.53
CA ASP A 210 12.15 -6.46 -9.76
C ASP A 210 12.57 -7.94 -9.78
N ASP A 211 13.72 -8.30 -9.20
CA ASP A 211 14.11 -9.71 -8.98
C ASP A 211 13.21 -10.49 -7.99
N THR A 212 12.25 -9.83 -7.32
CA THR A 212 11.19 -10.52 -6.55
C THR A 212 9.98 -10.88 -7.40
N HIS A 213 9.81 -10.25 -8.56
CA HIS A 213 8.64 -10.41 -9.42
C HIS A 213 8.82 -11.64 -10.34
N PHE A 214 7.92 -12.61 -10.24
CA PHE A 214 7.91 -13.82 -11.07
C PHE A 214 6.50 -14.42 -11.14
N THR A 215 6.23 -15.25 -12.15
CA THR A 215 5.08 -16.18 -12.11
C THR A 215 5.56 -17.62 -11.95
N MET A 216 4.75 -18.46 -11.30
CA MET A 216 5.03 -19.89 -11.24
C MET A 216 4.85 -20.58 -12.62
N GLN A 217 4.21 -19.92 -13.60
CA GLN A 217 4.12 -20.39 -14.98
C GLN A 217 5.45 -20.22 -15.73
N ASP A 218 6.11 -19.06 -15.60
CA ASP A 218 7.38 -18.78 -16.26
C ASP A 218 8.52 -19.65 -15.69
N LEU A 219 8.53 -19.86 -14.37
CA LEU A 219 9.44 -20.79 -13.72
C LEU A 219 9.19 -22.25 -14.17
N ALA A 220 7.92 -22.64 -14.36
CA ALA A 220 7.58 -23.95 -14.90
C ALA A 220 8.04 -24.11 -16.36
N ALA A 221 7.83 -23.09 -17.20
CA ALA A 221 8.29 -23.07 -18.59
C ALA A 221 9.83 -23.15 -18.67
N ARG A 222 10.54 -22.34 -17.87
CA ARG A 222 12.01 -22.36 -17.77
C ARG A 222 12.55 -23.71 -17.35
N TYR A 223 12.08 -24.31 -16.25
CA TYR A 223 12.57 -25.62 -15.80
C TYR A 223 12.21 -26.75 -16.78
N ARG A 224 11.03 -26.69 -17.42
CA ARG A 224 10.64 -27.65 -18.44
C ARG A 224 11.52 -27.58 -19.68
N ALA A 225 11.93 -26.39 -20.11
CA ALA A 225 12.87 -26.20 -21.21
C ALA A 225 14.30 -26.58 -20.84
N ALA A 226 14.76 -26.19 -19.64
CA ALA A 226 16.11 -26.41 -19.17
C ALA A 226 16.44 -27.89 -18.89
N ASP A 227 15.50 -28.67 -18.35
CA ASP A 227 15.64 -30.12 -18.27
C ASP A 227 14.32 -30.91 -18.37
N PRO A 228 13.93 -31.36 -19.59
CA PRO A 228 12.72 -32.14 -19.81
C PRO A 228 12.65 -33.49 -19.08
N LEU A 229 13.78 -34.10 -18.69
CA LEU A 229 13.77 -35.37 -17.96
C LEU A 229 13.46 -35.13 -16.47
N LEU A 230 14.08 -34.12 -15.87
CA LEU A 230 13.77 -33.71 -14.50
C LEU A 230 12.32 -33.24 -14.38
N TRP A 231 11.83 -32.51 -15.38
CA TRP A 231 10.42 -32.14 -15.47
C TRP A 231 9.51 -33.38 -15.54
N TYR A 232 9.74 -34.29 -16.49
CA TYR A 232 8.92 -35.50 -16.64
C TYR A 232 8.91 -36.39 -15.39
N ILE A 233 10.04 -36.55 -14.70
CA ILE A 233 10.12 -37.36 -13.48
C ILE A 233 9.38 -36.68 -12.31
N THR A 234 9.55 -35.36 -12.12
CA THR A 234 8.80 -34.64 -11.07
C THR A 234 7.29 -34.61 -11.36
N GLU A 235 6.88 -34.47 -12.62
CA GLU A 235 5.50 -34.60 -13.08
C GLU A 235 4.93 -35.99 -12.74
N CYS A 236 5.69 -37.06 -12.99
CA CYS A 236 5.29 -38.42 -12.60
C CYS A 236 5.11 -38.61 -11.08
N CYS A 237 5.80 -37.82 -10.24
CA CYS A 237 5.69 -37.90 -8.78
C CYS A 237 4.50 -37.12 -8.20
N CYS A 238 4.03 -36.04 -8.85
CA CYS A 238 3.00 -35.15 -8.27
C CYS A 238 1.74 -34.94 -9.12
N ALA A 239 1.78 -35.18 -10.43
CA ALA A 239 0.64 -34.92 -11.32
C ALA A 239 -0.41 -36.06 -11.24
N PRO A 240 -1.63 -35.79 -10.77
CA PRO A 240 -2.67 -36.82 -10.67
C PRO A 240 -3.16 -37.21 -12.08
N ARG A 241 -3.42 -38.50 -12.29
CA ARG A 241 -3.84 -39.04 -13.59
C ARG A 241 -5.24 -39.63 -13.55
N VAL A 242 -6.07 -39.27 -14.52
CA VAL A 242 -7.44 -39.79 -14.70
C VAL A 242 -7.52 -40.45 -16.07
N LYS A 243 -7.80 -41.76 -16.10
CA LYS A 243 -7.80 -42.59 -17.33
C LYS A 243 -6.48 -42.54 -18.12
N GLY A 244 -5.35 -42.30 -17.43
CA GLY A 244 -4.02 -42.16 -18.02
C GLY A 244 -3.61 -40.71 -18.34
N ASN A 245 -4.58 -39.81 -18.56
CA ASN A 245 -4.32 -38.40 -18.84
C ASN A 245 -3.96 -37.65 -17.55
N ILE A 246 -3.01 -36.74 -17.62
CA ILE A 246 -2.65 -35.81 -16.55
C ILE A 246 -3.78 -34.80 -16.31
N VAL A 247 -4.00 -34.42 -15.05
CA VAL A 247 -5.01 -33.43 -14.65
C VAL A 247 -4.34 -32.36 -13.78
N VAL A 248 -4.49 -31.09 -14.17
CA VAL A 248 -4.19 -29.95 -13.27
C VAL A 248 -5.34 -29.85 -12.26
N ARG A 249 -5.02 -29.64 -10.98
CA ARG A 249 -6.00 -29.37 -9.94
C ARG A 249 -5.97 -27.90 -9.58
N GLU A 250 -7.14 -27.29 -9.45
CA GLU A 250 -7.38 -25.99 -8.81
C GLU A 250 -6.67 -25.91 -7.44
N ARG A 251 -6.97 -26.86 -6.54
CA ARG A 251 -6.27 -26.97 -5.25
C ARG A 251 -5.02 -27.84 -5.38
N ARG A 252 -3.86 -27.22 -5.17
CA ARG A 252 -2.52 -27.82 -5.30
C ARG A 252 -2.23 -28.26 -6.76
N PRO A 253 -2.13 -27.32 -7.72
CA PRO A 253 -1.69 -27.61 -9.08
C PRO A 253 -0.28 -28.21 -9.07
N HIS A 254 -0.02 -29.13 -10.01
CA HIS A 254 1.26 -29.84 -10.05
C HIS A 254 2.45 -29.01 -10.58
N PRO A 255 2.32 -28.09 -11.56
CA PRO A 255 3.49 -27.34 -12.05
C PRO A 255 4.16 -26.48 -10.96
N PRO A 256 3.45 -25.74 -10.09
CA PRO A 256 4.08 -25.04 -8.97
C PRO A 256 4.77 -25.96 -7.95
N ILE A 257 4.26 -27.19 -7.75
CA ILE A 257 4.92 -28.21 -6.91
C ILE A 257 6.22 -28.69 -7.55
N GLN A 258 6.25 -28.86 -8.88
CA GLN A 258 7.47 -29.20 -9.61
C GLN A 258 8.50 -28.07 -9.54
N VAL A 259 8.07 -26.82 -9.71
CA VAL A 259 8.93 -25.63 -9.58
C VAL A 259 9.57 -25.56 -8.20
N ALA A 260 8.77 -25.70 -7.13
CA ALA A 260 9.29 -25.72 -5.76
C ALA A 260 10.28 -26.88 -5.54
N ALA A 261 9.95 -28.09 -5.98
CA ALA A 261 10.83 -29.26 -5.82
C ALA A 261 12.16 -29.11 -6.60
N ILE A 262 12.10 -28.66 -7.86
CA ILE A 262 13.28 -28.45 -8.71
C ILE A 262 14.16 -27.33 -8.13
N SER A 263 13.57 -26.22 -7.69
CA SER A 263 14.27 -25.14 -7.01
C SER A 263 15.00 -25.63 -5.74
N SER A 264 14.32 -26.35 -4.85
CA SER A 264 14.97 -26.91 -3.65
C SER A 264 16.05 -27.96 -3.98
N PHE A 265 15.89 -28.74 -5.05
CA PHE A 265 16.97 -29.62 -5.55
C PHE A 265 18.18 -28.81 -6.04
N ILE A 266 17.99 -27.72 -6.80
CA ILE A 266 19.07 -26.83 -7.26
C ILE A 266 19.77 -26.16 -6.06
N VAL A 267 19.01 -25.56 -5.14
CA VAL A 267 19.54 -24.86 -3.95
C VAL A 267 20.27 -25.80 -3.00
N SER A 268 19.82 -27.06 -2.85
CA SER A 268 20.53 -28.07 -2.05
C SER A 268 21.88 -28.50 -2.66
N ARG A 269 22.08 -28.30 -3.96
CA ARG A 269 23.34 -28.58 -4.68
C ARG A 269 24.26 -27.36 -4.75
N ASN A 270 23.70 -26.15 -4.78
CA ASN A 270 24.42 -24.90 -4.69
C ASN A 270 23.54 -23.83 -4.03
N SER A 271 23.84 -23.46 -2.79
CA SER A 271 23.06 -22.45 -2.04
C SER A 271 23.09 -21.04 -2.67
N TYR A 272 24.01 -20.79 -3.60
CA TYR A 272 24.07 -19.57 -4.40
C TYR A 272 23.28 -19.62 -5.71
N ALA A 273 22.58 -20.72 -6.00
CA ALA A 273 21.66 -20.86 -7.13
C ALA A 273 20.20 -20.70 -6.64
N SER A 274 19.94 -19.63 -5.88
CA SER A 274 18.71 -19.40 -5.09
C SER A 274 17.87 -18.21 -5.56
N GLY A 275 18.30 -17.46 -6.58
CA GLY A 275 17.64 -16.23 -7.03
C GLY A 275 16.22 -16.40 -7.55
N GLU A 276 15.93 -17.44 -8.32
CA GLU A 276 14.63 -17.63 -9.00
C GLU A 276 13.40 -17.83 -8.09
N LEU A 277 13.59 -18.23 -6.82
CA LEU A 277 12.44 -18.53 -5.93
C LEU A 277 12.83 -18.50 -4.45
N ALA A 278 13.91 -19.18 -4.07
CA ALA A 278 14.25 -19.36 -2.64
C ALA A 278 14.72 -18.07 -1.96
N LEU A 279 15.25 -17.09 -2.71
CA LEU A 279 15.58 -15.77 -2.20
C LEU A 279 14.36 -14.84 -2.17
N PRO A 280 13.54 -14.69 -3.24
CA PRO A 280 12.24 -14.01 -3.19
C PRO A 280 11.32 -14.50 -2.07
N LEU A 281 11.11 -15.82 -1.92
CA LEU A 281 10.32 -16.37 -0.81
C LEU A 281 10.93 -16.06 0.57
N ALA A 282 12.25 -15.89 0.68
CA ALA A 282 12.88 -15.47 1.93
C ALA A 282 12.60 -14.00 2.27
N VAL A 283 12.48 -13.13 1.25
CA VAL A 283 12.08 -11.73 1.38
C VAL A 283 10.59 -11.62 1.72
N TRP A 284 9.72 -12.38 1.05
CA TRP A 284 8.29 -12.43 1.36
C TRP A 284 8.01 -12.97 2.77
N HIS A 285 8.67 -14.05 3.20
CA HIS A 285 8.59 -14.48 4.60
C HIS A 285 9.13 -13.42 5.58
N PHE A 286 10.02 -12.52 5.15
CA PHE A 286 10.46 -11.40 5.97
C PHE A 286 9.36 -10.32 6.10
N SER A 287 8.76 -9.87 5.00
CA SER A 287 7.68 -8.86 5.04
C SER A 287 6.40 -9.36 5.70
N CYS A 288 6.02 -10.62 5.50
CA CYS A 288 4.95 -11.29 6.25
C CYS A 288 5.29 -11.50 7.74
N GLY A 289 6.36 -10.92 8.26
CA GLY A 289 6.75 -10.98 9.68
C GLY A 289 6.96 -12.39 10.24
N SER A 290 7.13 -13.41 9.39
CA SER A 290 7.04 -14.83 9.77
C SER A 290 8.03 -15.17 10.89
N HIS A 291 7.59 -15.98 11.86
CA HIS A 291 8.41 -16.34 13.02
C HIS A 291 9.77 -16.95 12.64
N VAL A 292 10.80 -16.69 13.44
CA VAL A 292 12.18 -17.09 13.13
C VAL A 292 12.33 -18.60 12.93
N ASP A 293 11.56 -19.42 13.65
CA ASP A 293 11.61 -20.87 13.49
C ASP A 293 10.95 -21.38 12.21
N VAL A 294 9.90 -20.71 11.73
CA VAL A 294 9.31 -21.00 10.40
C VAL A 294 10.38 -20.77 9.33
N LYS A 295 11.06 -19.63 9.39
CA LYS A 295 12.18 -19.30 8.48
C LYS A 295 13.33 -20.33 8.58
N ARG A 296 13.70 -20.76 9.79
CA ARG A 296 14.74 -21.79 10.01
C ARG A 296 14.34 -23.15 9.44
N VAL A 297 13.07 -23.57 9.57
CA VAL A 297 12.57 -24.84 9.01
C VAL A 297 12.52 -24.81 7.49
N TYR A 298 11.92 -23.78 6.87
CA TYR A 298 11.88 -23.68 5.40
C TYR A 298 13.28 -23.52 4.78
N CYS A 299 14.22 -22.89 5.48
CA CYS A 299 15.62 -22.84 5.06
C CYS A 299 16.29 -24.23 5.08
N ARG A 300 15.97 -25.09 6.07
CA ARG A 300 16.44 -26.49 6.11
C ARG A 300 15.84 -27.37 5.02
N LEU A 301 14.65 -27.03 4.51
CA LEU A 301 14.02 -27.68 3.36
C LEU A 301 14.55 -27.18 2.00
N ALA A 302 15.49 -26.22 1.99
CA ALA A 302 15.92 -25.49 0.79
C ALA A 302 14.75 -24.80 0.03
N GLY A 303 13.66 -24.47 0.73
CA GLY A 303 12.56 -23.68 0.21
C GLY A 303 12.82 -22.18 0.28
N ILE A 304 13.63 -21.73 1.25
CA ILE A 304 14.08 -20.34 1.36
C ILE A 304 15.58 -20.21 1.69
N THR A 305 16.16 -19.04 1.47
CA THR A 305 17.49 -18.70 2.00
C THR A 305 17.46 -18.38 3.51
N SER A 306 18.63 -18.43 4.16
CA SER A 306 18.76 -18.07 5.58
C SER A 306 18.50 -16.58 5.82
N THR A 307 17.93 -16.23 6.98
CA THR A 307 17.65 -14.85 7.41
C THR A 307 18.83 -13.87 7.23
N SER A 308 20.07 -14.32 7.50
CA SER A 308 21.30 -13.51 7.33
C SER A 308 21.74 -13.33 5.87
N THR A 309 21.08 -14.00 4.92
CA THR A 309 21.16 -13.76 3.48
C THR A 309 20.06 -12.79 3.06
N THR A 310 18.82 -12.96 3.54
CA THR A 310 17.73 -12.01 3.33
C THR A 310 18.09 -10.59 3.77
N TYR A 311 18.66 -10.41 4.97
CA TYR A 311 19.06 -9.08 5.46
C TYR A 311 20.14 -8.42 4.59
N LYS A 312 20.97 -9.22 3.93
CA LYS A 312 21.98 -8.71 3.00
C LYS A 312 21.33 -8.28 1.69
N ALA A 313 20.39 -9.07 1.16
CA ALA A 313 19.64 -8.72 -0.04
C ALA A 313 18.93 -7.39 0.17
N LEU A 314 18.15 -7.28 1.25
CA LEU A 314 17.43 -6.06 1.62
C LEU A 314 18.36 -4.85 1.76
N ASN A 315 19.48 -4.96 2.49
CA ASN A 315 20.45 -3.87 2.56
C ASN A 315 21.11 -3.54 1.20
N SER A 316 21.22 -4.50 0.29
CA SER A 316 21.74 -4.31 -1.07
C SER A 316 20.72 -3.69 -2.01
N MET A 317 19.42 -3.92 -1.75
CA MET A 317 18.28 -3.35 -2.49
C MET A 317 18.07 -1.90 -2.03
N SER A 318 18.00 -1.63 -0.71
CA SER A 318 18.03 -0.27 -0.16
C SER A 318 19.19 0.57 -0.72
N ALA A 319 20.38 -0.03 -0.85
CA ALA A 319 21.57 0.66 -1.39
C ALA A 319 21.52 0.87 -2.92
N ALA A 320 20.67 0.16 -3.65
CA ALA A 320 20.39 0.42 -5.06
C ALA A 320 19.37 1.56 -5.19
N ASP A 321 18.26 1.48 -4.45
CA ASP A 321 17.16 2.46 -4.48
C ASP A 321 17.64 3.85 -4.01
N MET A 322 18.38 3.90 -2.89
CA MET A 322 19.06 5.12 -2.42
C MET A 322 20.04 5.68 -3.45
N LYS A 323 20.69 4.84 -4.26
CA LYS A 323 21.61 5.32 -5.32
C LYS A 323 20.83 5.92 -6.48
N VAL A 324 19.66 5.37 -6.86
CA VAL A 324 18.78 5.97 -7.88
C VAL A 324 18.27 7.33 -7.40
N LEU A 325 17.83 7.43 -6.13
CA LEU A 325 17.45 8.69 -5.49
C LEU A 325 18.58 9.73 -5.52
N GLN A 326 19.81 9.32 -5.17
CA GLN A 326 21.01 10.17 -5.24
C GLN A 326 21.30 10.64 -6.67
N GLN A 327 21.21 9.75 -7.66
CA GLN A 327 21.44 10.10 -9.07
C GLN A 327 20.39 11.08 -9.61
N LYS A 328 19.09 10.87 -9.30
CA LYS A 328 18.03 11.84 -9.65
C LYS A 328 18.24 13.19 -8.95
N THR A 329 18.59 13.18 -7.67
CA THR A 329 18.84 14.40 -6.87
C THR A 329 20.02 15.20 -7.41
N GLN A 330 21.13 14.54 -7.71
CA GLN A 330 22.32 15.18 -8.29
C GLN A 330 22.05 15.72 -9.70
N ALA A 331 21.35 14.97 -10.55
CA ALA A 331 20.99 15.43 -11.89
C ALA A 331 20.02 16.62 -11.89
N GLY A 332 19.14 16.73 -10.88
CA GLY A 332 18.33 17.94 -10.64
C GLY A 332 19.19 19.12 -10.20
N ALA A 333 20.05 18.92 -9.21
CA ALA A 333 20.95 19.96 -8.71
C ALA A 333 21.90 20.52 -9.78
N GLU A 334 22.39 19.69 -10.71
CA GLU A 334 23.19 20.12 -11.87
C GLU A 334 22.42 21.04 -12.85
N ARG A 335 21.09 21.03 -12.83
CA ARG A 335 20.22 21.95 -13.58
C ARG A 335 19.74 23.15 -12.74
N GLY A 336 20.05 23.20 -11.45
CA GLY A 336 19.49 24.18 -10.50
C GLY A 336 18.05 23.88 -10.08
N GLU A 337 17.59 22.63 -10.22
CA GLU A 337 16.22 22.20 -9.97
C GLU A 337 16.16 21.28 -8.74
N ALA A 338 15.20 21.51 -7.84
CA ALA A 338 14.84 20.51 -6.84
C ALA A 338 13.98 19.41 -7.50
N ALA A 339 14.31 18.14 -7.24
CA ALA A 339 13.60 16.98 -7.82
C ALA A 339 12.64 16.29 -6.83
N PHE A 340 12.81 16.53 -5.53
CA PHE A 340 12.07 15.82 -4.47
C PHE A 340 11.66 16.76 -3.33
N GLY A 341 10.50 16.49 -2.75
CA GLY A 341 10.11 16.99 -1.44
C GLY A 341 10.29 15.93 -0.35
N LYS A 342 10.20 16.35 0.90
CA LYS A 342 10.26 15.48 2.09
C LYS A 342 8.98 15.60 2.90
N ILE A 343 8.52 14.49 3.44
CA ILE A 343 7.54 14.42 4.52
C ILE A 343 8.27 13.80 5.72
N VAL A 344 8.33 14.54 6.82
CA VAL A 344 9.04 14.19 8.05
C VAL A 344 8.02 14.10 9.17
N ASP A 345 8.16 13.10 10.03
CA ASP A 345 7.38 12.95 11.25
C ASP A 345 8.20 12.12 12.25
N ASN A 346 7.82 12.22 13.51
CA ASN A 346 8.46 11.54 14.62
C ASN A 346 8.14 10.04 14.56
N VAL A 347 9.00 9.23 15.14
CA VAL A 347 8.72 7.80 15.32
C VAL A 347 9.05 7.40 16.74
N GLN A 348 8.10 6.79 17.42
CA GLN A 348 8.23 6.45 18.85
C GLN A 348 7.76 5.04 19.17
N TYR A 349 8.42 4.40 20.15
CA TYR A 349 7.92 3.16 20.75
C TYR A 349 8.22 3.11 22.25
N HIS A 350 7.27 2.58 23.03
CA HIS A 350 7.53 2.25 24.43
C HIS A 350 8.25 0.91 24.53
N ASP A 351 9.49 0.94 25.02
CA ASP A 351 10.23 -0.24 25.44
C ASP A 351 9.71 -0.68 26.82
N VAL A 352 8.75 -1.61 26.82
CA VAL A 352 8.07 -2.08 28.03
C VAL A 352 8.84 -3.25 28.62
N ILE A 353 9.49 -3.02 29.76
CA ILE A 353 10.36 -4.01 30.38
C ILE A 353 9.53 -4.95 31.28
N HIS A 354 9.40 -6.21 30.87
CA HIS A 354 8.63 -7.23 31.58
C HIS A 354 9.23 -7.67 32.94
N GLU A 355 10.50 -7.34 33.22
CA GLU A 355 11.19 -7.65 34.48
C GLU A 355 11.76 -6.36 35.11
N HIS A 356 10.98 -5.67 35.93
CA HIS A 356 11.41 -4.46 36.63
C HIS A 356 12.60 -4.69 37.58
N GLY A 357 13.45 -3.67 37.72
CA GLY A 357 14.64 -3.69 38.58
C GLY A 357 15.40 -2.38 38.51
N LEU A 358 16.50 -2.26 39.27
CA LEU A 358 17.36 -1.07 39.23
C LEU A 358 17.92 -0.85 37.81
N GLY A 359 17.66 0.32 37.23
CA GLY A 359 18.02 0.65 35.85
C GLY A 359 17.18 -0.04 34.77
N ARG A 360 16.04 -0.64 35.14
CA ARG A 360 15.08 -1.29 34.22
C ARG A 360 13.71 -0.63 34.32
N GLU A 361 13.60 0.54 33.70
CA GLU A 361 12.38 1.35 33.63
C GLU A 361 11.87 1.44 32.19
N ASN A 362 10.53 1.48 32.02
CA ASN A 362 9.92 1.56 30.69
C ASN A 362 10.36 2.84 29.99
N THR A 363 11.06 2.70 28.87
CA THR A 363 11.67 3.84 28.17
C THR A 363 10.93 4.13 26.88
N MET A 364 10.46 5.36 26.69
CA MET A 364 10.01 5.81 25.38
C MET A 364 11.25 6.04 24.51
N LYS A 365 11.41 5.24 23.45
CA LYS A 365 12.36 5.52 22.38
C LYS A 365 11.72 6.49 21.42
N VAL A 366 12.49 7.47 20.97
CA VAL A 366 12.08 8.49 20.01
C VAL A 366 13.14 8.61 18.93
N GLY A 367 12.71 8.77 17.69
CA GLY A 367 13.54 9.07 16.53
C GLY A 367 12.76 9.90 15.53
N THR A 368 13.33 10.09 14.35
CA THR A 368 12.67 10.76 13.22
C THR A 368 12.65 9.84 11.99
N ALA A 369 11.53 9.81 11.29
CA ALA A 369 11.36 9.13 10.01
C ALA A 369 11.11 10.15 8.89
N CYS A 370 11.43 9.79 7.64
CA CYS A 370 11.20 10.66 6.48
C CYS A 370 10.87 9.83 5.24
N THR A 371 9.88 10.28 4.47
CA THR A 371 9.58 9.79 3.13
C THR A 371 9.80 10.90 2.11
N THR A 372 10.57 10.63 1.05
CA THR A 372 10.72 11.54 -0.08
C THR A 372 9.68 11.25 -1.15
N PHE A 373 9.25 12.29 -1.87
CA PHE A 373 8.33 12.18 -3.00
C PHE A 373 8.88 12.97 -4.19
N GLU A 374 8.82 12.37 -5.39
CA GLU A 374 9.31 12.99 -6.63
C GLU A 374 8.31 14.03 -7.15
N PHE A 375 8.79 15.19 -7.61
CA PHE A 375 7.89 16.26 -8.06
C PHE A 375 7.29 15.99 -9.44
N PHE A 376 5.96 15.99 -9.51
CA PHE A 376 5.20 16.02 -10.75
C PHE A 376 5.04 17.46 -11.29
N ASP A 377 5.26 17.64 -12.60
CA ASP A 377 5.22 18.94 -13.31
C ASP A 377 5.90 20.08 -12.52
N PRO A 378 7.20 19.95 -12.14
CA PRO A 378 7.94 21.01 -11.48
C PRO A 378 8.22 22.14 -12.47
N GLN A 379 7.81 23.36 -12.13
CA GLN A 379 7.99 24.50 -13.04
C GLN A 379 9.45 24.99 -13.03
N PRO A 380 10.01 25.39 -14.18
CA PRO A 380 11.34 25.99 -14.24
C PRO A 380 11.45 27.20 -13.31
N GLY A 381 12.50 27.23 -12.47
CA GLY A 381 12.71 28.30 -11.48
C GLY A 381 11.76 28.26 -10.27
N ALA A 382 10.95 27.21 -10.07
CA ALA A 382 10.08 27.07 -8.90
C ALA A 382 10.86 27.13 -7.58
N PHE A 383 11.98 26.41 -7.50
CA PHE A 383 12.77 26.26 -6.28
C PHE A 383 14.03 27.16 -6.25
N ASP A 384 13.92 28.39 -6.80
CA ASP A 384 14.95 29.42 -6.62
C ASP A 384 14.91 29.94 -5.16
N ALA A 385 15.97 29.64 -4.40
CA ALA A 385 16.06 30.07 -3.00
C ALA A 385 16.21 31.59 -2.85
N GLN A 386 16.83 32.27 -3.83
CA GLN A 386 17.07 33.71 -3.77
C GLN A 386 15.80 34.50 -4.12
N ASP A 387 14.98 34.06 -5.08
CA ASP A 387 13.67 34.69 -5.35
C ASP A 387 12.71 34.54 -4.15
N HIS A 388 12.66 33.36 -3.52
CA HIS A 388 11.90 33.17 -2.28
C HIS A 388 12.41 34.11 -1.16
N VAL A 389 13.72 34.14 -0.90
CA VAL A 389 14.33 35.07 0.07
C VAL A 389 14.03 36.54 -0.27
N ASN A 390 14.08 36.92 -1.55
CA ASN A 390 13.77 38.29 -1.98
C ASN A 390 12.32 38.67 -1.68
N ARG A 391 11.34 37.76 -1.87
CA ARG A 391 9.93 37.98 -1.51
C ARG A 391 9.75 38.11 0.00
N VAL A 392 10.32 37.18 0.76
CA VAL A 392 10.34 37.22 2.23
C VAL A 392 10.93 38.54 2.74
N CYS A 393 11.98 39.07 2.09
CA CYS A 393 12.60 40.34 2.47
C CYS A 393 11.76 41.59 2.15
N ARG A 394 10.77 41.53 1.23
CA ARG A 394 9.80 42.62 1.02
C ARG A 394 8.83 42.76 2.20
N GLN A 395 8.60 41.67 2.91
CA GLN A 395 7.66 41.57 4.03
C GLN A 395 6.20 41.89 3.63
N ASP A 396 5.81 41.63 2.38
CA ASP A 396 4.48 41.96 1.83
C ASP A 396 3.31 41.40 2.68
N ARG A 397 3.52 40.27 3.38
CA ARG A 397 2.59 39.69 4.37
C ARG A 397 2.22 40.62 5.53
N GLN A 398 3.01 41.67 5.81
CA GLN A 398 2.70 42.68 6.84
C GLN A 398 1.52 43.57 6.46
N ASN A 399 1.11 43.58 5.18
CA ASN A 399 -0.12 44.23 4.73
C ASN A 399 -1.39 43.39 5.01
N MET A 400 -1.23 42.17 5.55
CA MET A 400 -2.34 41.28 5.86
C MET A 400 -3.18 41.82 7.02
N THR A 401 -4.49 41.87 6.80
CA THR A 401 -5.51 42.23 7.81
C THR A 401 -6.56 41.13 7.90
N THR A 402 -7.27 41.03 9.03
CA THR A 402 -8.34 40.03 9.24
C THR A 402 -9.37 40.08 8.11
N GLU A 403 -9.76 41.29 7.70
CA GLU A 403 -10.66 41.55 6.58
C GLU A 403 -10.09 41.11 5.22
N SER A 404 -8.78 41.25 4.98
CA SER A 404 -8.15 40.77 3.73
C SER A 404 -8.11 39.24 3.63
N VAL A 405 -7.93 38.54 4.75
CA VAL A 405 -8.01 37.06 4.80
C VAL A 405 -9.46 36.61 4.66
N TYR A 406 -10.41 37.30 5.30
CA TYR A 406 -11.83 37.01 5.19
C TYR A 406 -12.36 37.19 3.75
N ARG A 407 -11.88 38.23 3.04
CA ARG A 407 -12.20 38.50 1.63
C ARG A 407 -11.46 37.60 0.62
N SER A 408 -10.42 36.88 1.03
CA SER A 408 -9.72 35.94 0.14
C SER A 408 -10.36 34.55 0.09
N ILE A 409 -11.34 34.28 0.97
CA ILE A 409 -12.24 33.13 0.89
C ILE A 409 -13.31 33.41 -0.18
N ASP A 410 -13.46 32.50 -1.14
CA ASP A 410 -14.56 32.56 -2.10
C ASP A 410 -15.84 32.02 -1.46
N TRP A 411 -16.53 32.91 -0.74
CA TRP A 411 -17.78 32.57 -0.09
C TRP A 411 -18.83 32.07 -1.08
N ASN A 412 -18.96 32.65 -2.27
CA ASN A 412 -19.97 32.21 -3.26
C ASN A 412 -19.74 30.75 -3.69
N HIS A 413 -18.49 30.37 -3.91
CA HIS A 413 -18.09 28.99 -4.18
C HIS A 413 -18.39 28.07 -2.99
N ASN A 414 -17.97 28.43 -1.77
CA ASN A 414 -18.21 27.64 -0.57
C ASN A 414 -19.70 27.41 -0.28
N LEU A 415 -20.54 28.45 -0.43
CA LEU A 415 -22.00 28.32 -0.28
C LEU A 415 -22.61 27.40 -1.37
N GLY A 416 -22.04 27.38 -2.56
CA GLY A 416 -22.41 26.46 -3.64
C GLY A 416 -22.02 25.00 -3.35
N ILE A 417 -20.83 24.77 -2.81
CA ILE A 417 -20.38 23.47 -2.30
C ILE A 417 -21.32 22.97 -1.19
N THR A 418 -21.72 23.81 -0.23
CA THR A 418 -22.68 23.41 0.82
C THR A 418 -24.04 22.98 0.23
N ASN A 419 -24.53 23.69 -0.79
CA ASN A 419 -25.75 23.28 -1.51
C ASN A 419 -25.55 21.92 -2.19
N LEU A 420 -24.40 21.71 -2.83
CA LEU A 420 -24.11 20.51 -3.61
C LEU A 420 -23.91 19.27 -2.72
N HIS A 421 -23.26 19.38 -1.56
CA HIS A 421 -23.26 18.33 -0.55
C HIS A 421 -24.66 18.03 -0.01
N SER A 422 -25.47 19.07 0.24
CA SER A 422 -26.85 18.87 0.71
C SER A 422 -27.64 18.00 -0.28
N VAL A 423 -27.47 18.21 -1.59
CA VAL A 423 -28.07 17.35 -2.63
C VAL A 423 -27.37 15.97 -2.72
N ARG A 424 -26.05 15.88 -2.54
CA ARG A 424 -25.30 14.61 -2.52
C ARG A 424 -25.87 13.65 -1.46
N VAL A 425 -26.00 14.11 -0.21
CA VAL A 425 -26.56 13.31 0.90
C VAL A 425 -27.98 12.83 0.58
N LEU A 426 -28.81 13.67 -0.03
CA LEU A 426 -30.17 13.30 -0.44
C LEU A 426 -30.19 12.22 -1.53
N ALA A 427 -29.27 12.30 -2.50
CA ALA A 427 -29.12 11.35 -3.60
C ALA A 427 -28.42 10.04 -3.19
N GLU A 428 -27.64 10.06 -2.11
CA GLU A 428 -27.04 8.87 -1.48
C GLU A 428 -28.04 8.16 -0.56
N PHE A 429 -28.92 8.91 0.12
CA PHE A 429 -30.02 8.36 0.94
C PHE A 429 -31.16 7.75 0.12
N SER A 430 -31.61 8.43 -0.94
CA SER A 430 -32.79 8.04 -1.73
C SER A 430 -32.42 7.26 -3.00
N PRO A 431 -32.73 5.95 -3.11
CA PRO A 431 -32.40 5.16 -4.31
C PRO A 431 -32.99 5.72 -5.60
N HIS A 432 -34.16 6.36 -5.52
CA HIS A 432 -34.84 7.02 -6.64
C HIS A 432 -34.03 8.18 -7.25
N LEU A 433 -33.17 8.83 -6.46
CA LEU A 433 -32.30 9.94 -6.88
C LEU A 433 -30.87 9.49 -7.23
N SER A 434 -30.55 8.19 -7.12
CA SER A 434 -29.20 7.66 -7.37
C SER A 434 -28.65 7.99 -8.77
N HIS A 435 -29.53 8.16 -9.77
CA HIS A 435 -29.19 8.57 -11.13
C HIS A 435 -28.59 9.99 -11.23
N LEU A 436 -28.77 10.84 -10.22
CA LEU A 436 -28.17 12.18 -10.17
C LEU A 436 -26.71 12.18 -9.68
N ARG A 437 -26.22 11.09 -9.09
CA ARG A 437 -24.90 11.04 -8.41
C ARG A 437 -23.74 11.41 -9.34
N THR A 438 -23.69 10.87 -10.55
CA THR A 438 -22.71 11.25 -11.60
C THR A 438 -22.80 12.73 -11.99
N ALA A 439 -24.01 13.31 -12.07
CA ALA A 439 -24.18 14.73 -12.37
C ALA A 439 -23.74 15.63 -11.20
N ILE A 440 -23.96 15.21 -9.95
CA ILE A 440 -23.48 15.86 -8.74
C ILE A 440 -21.94 15.85 -8.70
N SER A 441 -21.32 14.69 -8.94
CA SER A 441 -19.86 14.55 -9.06
C SER A 441 -19.29 15.46 -10.17
N ALA A 442 -19.94 15.49 -11.34
CA ALA A 442 -19.55 16.39 -12.43
C ALA A 442 -19.62 17.87 -12.04
N ARG A 443 -20.59 18.30 -11.23
CA ARG A 443 -20.65 19.69 -10.70
C ARG A 443 -19.47 20.01 -9.79
N PHE A 444 -19.04 19.10 -8.91
CA PHE A 444 -17.81 19.29 -8.11
C PHE A 444 -16.56 19.37 -9.00
N ARG A 445 -16.47 18.53 -10.04
CA ARG A 445 -15.31 18.48 -10.95
C ARG A 445 -15.27 19.56 -12.02
N THR A 446 -16.31 20.40 -12.14
CA THR A 446 -16.41 21.45 -13.16
C THR A 446 -16.89 22.80 -12.60
N THR A 447 -18.18 22.94 -12.32
CA THR A 447 -18.82 24.18 -11.82
C THR A 447 -18.20 24.68 -10.52
N TYR A 448 -17.75 23.76 -9.67
CA TYR A 448 -17.05 24.04 -8.42
C TYR A 448 -15.66 23.39 -8.38
N ALA A 449 -14.95 23.28 -9.51
CA ALA A 449 -13.51 23.00 -9.45
C ALA A 449 -12.74 24.28 -9.04
N LYS A 450 -11.64 24.14 -8.28
CA LYS A 450 -10.75 25.27 -7.94
C LYS A 450 -9.34 25.10 -8.50
N TYR A 451 -8.63 24.08 -8.04
CA TYR A 451 -7.33 23.66 -8.57
C TYR A 451 -7.24 22.16 -8.40
N ARG A 452 -7.56 21.43 -9.47
CA ARG A 452 -7.45 19.97 -9.51
C ARG A 452 -6.06 19.58 -9.96
N ILE A 453 -5.36 18.83 -9.11
CA ILE A 453 -4.06 18.24 -9.44
C ILE A 453 -4.26 17.27 -10.62
N PRO A 454 -3.43 17.34 -11.68
CA PRO A 454 -3.50 16.36 -12.77
C PRO A 454 -3.28 14.95 -12.22
N VAL A 455 -4.09 13.99 -12.66
CA VAL A 455 -3.99 12.60 -12.20
C VAL A 455 -2.66 12.02 -12.64
N HIS A 456 -1.85 11.63 -11.68
CA HIS A 456 -0.54 11.03 -11.85
C HIS A 456 -0.26 10.09 -10.68
N LYS A 457 0.66 9.14 -10.88
CA LYS A 457 1.19 8.25 -9.86
C LYS A 457 2.36 8.95 -9.17
N THR A 458 2.25 9.25 -7.87
CA THR A 458 3.32 9.92 -7.11
C THR A 458 4.39 8.91 -6.67
N ILE A 459 5.62 9.05 -7.16
CA ILE A 459 6.73 8.16 -6.80
C ILE A 459 7.25 8.52 -5.40
N LEU A 460 7.35 7.52 -4.52
CA LEU A 460 7.82 7.65 -3.14
C LEU A 460 9.10 6.85 -2.88
N GLN A 461 10.00 7.40 -2.09
CA GLN A 461 11.15 6.69 -1.52
C GLN A 461 11.33 7.03 -0.04
N PRO A 462 11.01 6.11 0.89
CA PRO A 462 11.35 6.23 2.30
C PRO A 462 12.85 6.27 2.54
N LEU A 463 13.29 7.02 3.54
CA LEU A 463 14.68 7.11 3.97
C LEU A 463 14.95 6.24 5.20
N GLY A 464 16.22 6.01 5.50
CA GLY A 464 16.65 5.36 6.73
C GLY A 464 16.39 6.25 7.95
N THR A 465 15.69 5.70 8.94
CA THR A 465 15.41 6.35 10.23
C THR A 465 16.67 6.79 10.99
N ASN A 466 16.51 7.75 11.88
CA ASN A 466 17.53 8.17 12.85
C ASN A 466 16.92 8.30 14.26
N SER A 467 17.76 8.33 15.29
CA SER A 467 17.37 8.45 16.70
C SER A 467 17.37 9.92 17.19
N GLU A 468 17.24 10.87 16.27
CA GLU A 468 17.17 12.30 16.63
C GLU A 468 15.75 12.67 17.05
N ARG A 469 15.62 13.57 18.03
CA ARG A 469 14.32 14.06 18.50
C ARG A 469 13.86 15.29 17.71
N GLU A 470 13.01 15.05 16.74
CA GLU A 470 12.42 16.07 15.85
C GLU A 470 11.88 17.30 16.58
N THR A 471 11.17 17.12 17.71
CA THR A 471 10.57 18.22 18.49
C THR A 471 11.60 19.14 19.18
N THR A 472 12.89 18.96 18.93
CA THR A 472 13.97 19.81 19.44
C THR A 472 14.72 20.45 18.27
N THR A 473 15.05 21.74 18.37
CA THR A 473 15.78 22.46 17.33
C THR A 473 17.05 21.71 16.90
N GLN A 474 17.83 21.22 17.86
CA GLN A 474 19.07 20.49 17.56
C GLN A 474 18.79 19.14 16.86
N GLY A 475 17.85 18.35 17.37
CA GLY A 475 17.48 17.06 16.79
C GLY A 475 16.93 17.19 15.37
N MET A 476 16.05 18.17 15.11
CA MET A 476 15.58 18.48 13.76
C MET A 476 16.74 18.86 12.82
N GLN A 477 17.72 19.66 13.26
CA GLN A 477 18.86 20.00 12.41
C GLN A 477 19.68 18.75 12.04
N GLN A 478 19.90 17.85 13.00
CA GLN A 478 20.64 16.61 12.80
C GLN A 478 19.86 15.63 11.92
N ALA A 479 18.55 15.49 12.13
CA ALA A 479 17.67 14.66 11.32
C ALA A 479 17.64 15.10 9.86
N LEU A 480 17.37 16.39 9.60
CA LEU A 480 17.35 16.93 8.24
C LEU A 480 18.71 16.78 7.55
N LYS A 481 19.82 17.16 8.20
CA LYS A 481 21.17 17.00 7.61
C LYS A 481 21.54 15.54 7.35
N ASP A 482 21.01 14.60 8.10
CA ASP A 482 21.17 13.18 7.84
C ASP A 482 20.32 12.70 6.65
N PHE A 483 19.07 13.13 6.53
CA PHE A 483 18.22 12.85 5.38
C PHE A 483 18.78 13.44 4.07
N ASP A 484 19.26 14.69 4.09
CA ASP A 484 19.94 15.36 2.97
C ASP A 484 21.15 14.55 2.49
N LYS A 485 21.96 14.05 3.43
CA LYS A 485 23.09 13.17 3.17
C LYS A 485 22.68 11.81 2.60
N GLN A 486 21.55 11.25 3.01
CA GLN A 486 21.01 10.02 2.41
C GLN A 486 20.54 10.26 0.96
N MET A 487 19.90 11.39 0.69
CA MET A 487 19.50 11.84 -0.65
C MET A 487 20.69 12.26 -1.54
N GLY A 488 21.91 12.41 -0.99
CA GLY A 488 23.09 12.84 -1.74
C GLY A 488 23.10 14.33 -2.07
N ILE A 489 22.40 15.14 -1.28
CA ILE A 489 22.42 16.60 -1.39
C ILE A 489 23.79 17.12 -0.92
N GLU A 490 24.50 17.78 -1.82
CA GLU A 490 25.79 18.42 -1.52
C GLU A 490 25.55 19.88 -1.08
N PRO A 491 26.03 20.32 0.10
CA PRO A 491 25.79 21.68 0.61
C PRO A 491 26.21 22.78 -0.38
N GLU A 492 27.37 22.65 -1.00
CA GLU A 492 27.93 23.67 -1.92
C GLU A 492 27.13 23.81 -3.23
N LYS A 493 26.30 22.82 -3.58
CA LYS A 493 25.39 22.86 -4.75
C LYS A 493 23.96 23.25 -4.37
N SER A 494 23.56 23.08 -3.11
CA SER A 494 22.17 23.25 -2.65
C SER A 494 21.90 24.60 -1.95
N ASP A 495 22.93 25.41 -1.68
CA ASP A 495 22.78 26.77 -1.13
C ASP A 495 21.78 27.65 -1.93
N ASN A 496 21.70 27.48 -3.26
CA ASN A 496 20.77 28.23 -4.14
C ASN A 496 19.44 27.49 -4.42
N ILE A 497 19.31 26.22 -4.01
CA ILE A 497 18.15 25.37 -4.34
C ILE A 497 17.24 25.25 -3.12
N LEU A 498 15.98 25.66 -3.29
CA LEU A 498 14.98 25.63 -2.24
C LEU A 498 14.50 24.18 -2.01
N GLN A 499 14.58 23.72 -0.76
CA GLN A 499 14.11 22.42 -0.30
C GLN A 499 12.72 22.53 0.34
N TRP A 500 11.86 21.53 0.18
CA TRP A 500 10.53 21.51 0.79
C TRP A 500 10.39 20.38 1.82
N VAL A 501 10.11 20.77 3.07
CA VAL A 501 9.94 19.88 4.23
C VAL A 501 8.51 20.01 4.78
N ARG A 502 7.73 18.94 4.61
CA ARG A 502 6.37 18.77 5.13
C ARG A 502 6.40 17.93 6.40
N GLY A 503 5.35 18.02 7.21
CA GLY A 503 5.20 17.24 8.44
C GLY A 503 4.04 17.74 9.30
N ASP A 504 3.95 17.25 10.53
CA ASP A 504 2.91 17.66 11.47
C ASP A 504 3.09 19.12 11.94
N GLY A 505 2.22 19.58 12.85
CA GLY A 505 2.33 20.93 13.43
C GLY A 505 3.65 21.19 14.16
N ALA A 506 4.19 20.21 14.88
CA ALA A 506 5.45 20.30 15.60
C ALA A 506 6.68 20.19 14.67
N SER A 507 6.65 19.34 13.66
CA SER A 507 7.63 19.26 12.55
C SER A 507 7.77 20.63 11.87
N HIS A 508 6.62 21.22 11.49
CA HIS A 508 6.56 22.51 10.84
C HIS A 508 7.08 23.63 11.76
N ALA A 509 6.59 23.70 13.00
CA ALA A 509 7.01 24.69 13.99
C ALA A 509 8.53 24.62 14.28
N THR A 510 9.09 23.42 14.42
CA THR A 510 10.52 23.24 14.71
C THR A 510 11.39 23.56 13.50
N THR A 511 10.92 23.28 12.29
CA THR A 511 11.58 23.70 11.03
C THR A 511 11.59 25.22 10.87
N LEU A 512 10.51 25.92 11.21
CA LEU A 512 10.50 27.39 11.26
C LEU A 512 11.37 27.94 12.39
N GLY A 513 11.40 27.27 13.54
CA GLY A 513 12.28 27.56 14.67
C GLY A 513 13.76 27.51 14.28
N LEU A 514 14.18 26.48 13.54
CA LEU A 514 15.53 26.34 12.99
C LEU A 514 15.97 27.57 12.19
N LYS A 515 15.14 28.00 11.22
CA LYS A 515 15.39 29.19 10.40
C LYS A 515 15.58 30.45 11.25
N LYS A 516 14.93 30.54 12.42
CA LYS A 516 15.10 31.65 13.38
C LYS A 516 16.40 31.54 14.16
N TYR A 517 16.66 30.41 14.83
CA TYR A 517 17.83 30.23 15.71
C TYR A 517 19.16 30.20 14.94
N LEU A 518 19.18 29.63 13.73
CA LEU A 518 20.39 29.52 12.90
C LEU A 518 20.58 30.70 11.93
N SER A 519 19.73 31.73 12.02
CA SER A 519 19.76 32.92 11.15
C SER A 519 21.05 33.76 11.25
N THR A 520 22.00 33.39 12.11
CA THR A 520 23.33 34.00 12.25
C THR A 520 24.45 33.28 11.48
N SER A 521 24.25 32.07 10.97
CA SER A 521 25.27 31.36 10.18
C SER A 521 25.46 31.98 8.78
N LEU A 522 26.67 31.95 8.24
CA LEU A 522 26.98 32.55 6.93
C LEU A 522 26.56 31.67 5.74
N ASN A 523 26.55 30.34 5.91
CA ASN A 523 26.14 29.40 4.86
C ASN A 523 24.60 29.19 4.86
N ILE A 524 24.00 29.00 3.68
CA ILE A 524 22.54 29.01 3.50
C ILE A 524 21.93 27.68 3.95
N TYR A 525 22.56 26.56 3.57
CA TYR A 525 22.25 25.20 4.00
C TYR A 525 22.33 25.04 5.53
N ASP A 526 23.44 25.46 6.15
CA ASP A 526 23.66 25.37 7.61
C ASP A 526 22.69 26.22 8.44
N SER A 527 22.20 27.32 7.87
CA SER A 527 21.17 28.18 8.47
C SER A 527 19.73 27.73 8.16
N CYS A 528 19.57 26.63 7.41
CA CYS A 528 18.30 26.09 6.91
C CYS A 528 17.47 27.12 6.13
N ARG A 529 18.08 28.20 5.63
CA ARG A 529 17.34 29.32 5.00
C ARG A 529 16.72 28.91 3.67
N ASN A 530 17.37 27.99 2.96
CA ASN A 530 16.86 27.35 1.75
C ASN A 530 15.74 26.31 2.01
N ILE A 531 15.24 26.13 3.23
CA ILE A 531 14.10 25.24 3.49
C ILE A 531 12.79 26.05 3.54
N ILE A 532 11.81 25.73 2.69
CA ILE A 532 10.40 26.02 2.98
C ILE A 532 9.77 24.85 3.72
N SER A 533 8.83 25.16 4.61
CA SER A 533 8.02 24.16 5.29
C SER A 533 6.55 24.52 5.23
N THR A 534 5.71 23.51 5.16
CA THR A 534 4.25 23.61 5.17
C THR A 534 3.70 22.61 6.17
N PRO A 535 2.68 22.99 6.97
CA PRO A 535 1.95 22.04 7.80
C PRO A 535 1.14 21.10 6.91
N GLU A 536 0.95 19.88 7.39
CA GLU A 536 0.19 18.85 6.69
C GLU A 536 -1.31 18.84 7.02
N THR A 537 -2.07 18.20 6.13
CA THR A 537 -3.53 18.31 6.12
C THR A 537 -4.22 17.29 7.06
N TRP A 538 -3.69 16.08 7.27
CA TRP A 538 -4.40 15.09 8.10
C TRP A 538 -4.36 15.47 9.59
N HIS A 539 -3.20 15.88 10.13
CA HIS A 539 -3.10 16.39 11.50
C HIS A 539 -3.94 17.66 11.72
N THR A 540 -4.02 18.54 10.71
CA THR A 540 -4.91 19.72 10.74
C THR A 540 -6.39 19.30 10.81
N LYS A 541 -6.79 18.34 9.97
CA LYS A 541 -8.14 17.75 9.91
C LYS A 541 -8.53 16.99 11.19
N ALA A 542 -7.58 16.30 11.81
CA ALA A 542 -7.74 15.62 13.10
C ALA A 542 -7.85 16.64 14.25
N THR A 543 -7.12 17.75 14.19
CA THR A 543 -7.22 18.82 15.19
C THR A 543 -8.60 19.52 15.11
N ASP A 544 -9.12 19.81 13.92
CA ASP A 544 -10.48 20.35 13.81
C ASP A 544 -11.55 19.34 14.22
N LEU A 545 -11.38 18.04 13.94
CA LEU A 545 -12.31 17.00 14.44
C LEU A 545 -12.38 17.00 15.98
N ASN A 546 -11.24 17.12 16.66
CA ASN A 546 -11.18 17.27 18.12
C ASN A 546 -11.85 18.56 18.61
N ALA A 547 -11.64 19.68 17.92
CA ALA A 547 -12.27 20.95 18.24
C ALA A 547 -13.80 20.91 18.03
N CYS A 548 -14.28 20.37 16.91
CA CYS A 548 -15.70 20.11 16.64
C CYS A 548 -16.31 19.21 17.72
N ALA A 549 -15.63 18.11 18.07
CA ALA A 549 -16.13 17.17 19.08
C ALA A 549 -16.23 17.81 20.48
N SER A 550 -15.21 18.58 20.87
CA SER A 550 -15.22 19.37 22.10
C SER A 550 -16.33 20.43 22.12
N ASN A 551 -16.67 21.03 20.97
CA ASN A 551 -17.71 22.06 20.87
C ASN A 551 -19.13 21.48 20.92
N HIS A 552 -19.39 20.38 20.20
CA HIS A 552 -20.76 19.92 19.90
C HIS A 552 -21.24 18.67 20.64
N TYR A 553 -20.36 17.88 21.28
CA TYR A 553 -20.84 16.70 22.04
C TYR A 553 -21.62 17.08 23.30
N GLY A 554 -21.24 18.13 24.01
CA GLY A 554 -21.93 18.55 25.24
C GLY A 554 -21.97 17.49 26.36
N PRO A 555 -22.91 17.63 27.32
CA PRO A 555 -23.04 16.74 28.48
C PRO A 555 -23.32 15.28 28.08
N ALA A 556 -22.69 14.31 28.76
CA ALA A 556 -22.82 12.88 28.41
C ALA A 556 -24.27 12.36 28.51
N ALA A 557 -25.01 12.82 29.53
CA ALA A 557 -26.43 12.52 29.75
C ALA A 557 -27.37 13.62 29.20
N SER A 558 -27.00 14.27 28.10
CA SER A 558 -27.79 15.36 27.51
C SER A 558 -29.19 14.91 27.06
N LYS A 559 -30.19 15.77 27.29
CA LYS A 559 -31.54 15.66 26.71
C LYS A 559 -31.71 16.51 25.44
N ASP A 560 -30.72 17.33 25.12
CA ASP A 560 -30.74 18.26 23.99
C ASP A 560 -30.53 17.50 22.67
N PRO A 561 -31.48 17.49 21.71
CA PRO A 561 -31.33 16.78 20.44
C PRO A 561 -30.20 17.33 19.56
N SER A 562 -29.76 18.58 19.76
CA SER A 562 -28.62 19.17 19.04
C SER A 562 -27.27 18.63 19.50
N SER A 563 -27.18 18.15 20.75
CA SER A 563 -25.96 17.60 21.33
C SER A 563 -25.58 16.27 20.67
N LEU A 564 -24.34 16.14 20.24
CA LEU A 564 -23.86 14.89 19.62
C LEU A 564 -23.80 13.73 20.64
N SER A 565 -23.77 13.99 21.96
CA SER A 565 -23.94 12.94 22.97
C SER A 565 -25.36 12.35 22.94
N ARG A 566 -26.41 13.19 22.85
CA ARG A 566 -27.81 12.74 22.74
C ARG A 566 -28.03 11.98 21.44
N SER A 567 -27.48 12.47 20.33
CA SER A 567 -27.55 11.80 19.03
C SER A 567 -26.79 10.45 19.03
N SER A 568 -25.57 10.40 19.56
CA SER A 568 -24.79 9.16 19.69
C SER A 568 -25.52 8.12 20.54
N ASN A 569 -26.06 8.53 21.69
CA ASN A 569 -26.85 7.65 22.56
C ASN A 569 -28.11 7.11 21.86
N ALA A 570 -28.75 7.90 20.98
CA ALA A 570 -29.90 7.44 20.19
C ALA A 570 -29.51 6.50 19.05
N ALA A 571 -28.35 6.72 18.41
CA ALA A 571 -27.79 5.85 17.38
C ALA A 571 -26.98 4.65 17.92
N ASN A 572 -27.00 4.42 19.23
CA ASN A 572 -26.18 3.40 19.92
C ASN A 572 -24.66 3.48 19.61
N MET A 573 -24.16 4.68 19.31
CA MET A 573 -22.74 4.92 19.02
C MET A 573 -21.98 5.29 20.30
N LYS A 574 -20.77 4.74 20.45
CA LYS A 574 -19.91 5.02 21.60
C LYS A 574 -19.41 6.47 21.56
N ARG A 575 -19.95 7.32 22.45
CA ARG A 575 -19.41 8.66 22.74
C ARG A 575 -17.90 8.58 23.05
N PRO A 576 -17.06 9.49 22.54
CA PRO A 576 -15.66 9.55 22.92
C PRO A 576 -15.48 9.74 24.44
N THR A 577 -14.50 9.05 25.01
CA THR A 577 -14.14 9.16 26.44
C THR A 577 -13.52 10.51 26.76
N ASN A 578 -12.63 11.00 25.90
CA ASN A 578 -11.99 12.30 25.99
C ASN A 578 -12.31 13.13 24.75
N LEU A 579 -13.09 14.22 24.88
CA LEU A 579 -13.44 15.08 23.76
C LEU A 579 -12.24 15.91 23.21
N LYS A 580 -11.17 16.05 24.00
CA LYS A 580 -9.93 16.75 23.59
C LYS A 580 -8.91 15.83 22.90
N LYS A 581 -9.07 14.51 23.03
CA LYS A 581 -8.27 13.46 22.38
C LYS A 581 -9.23 12.36 21.91
N CYS A 582 -9.97 12.63 20.85
CA CYS A 582 -10.89 11.68 20.24
C CYS A 582 -10.12 10.65 19.40
N ASN A 583 -10.47 9.36 19.50
CA ASN A 583 -10.03 8.38 18.51
C ASN A 583 -10.67 8.73 17.15
N PHE A 584 -9.83 8.97 16.14
CA PHE A 584 -10.20 9.67 14.92
C PHE A 584 -11.30 8.95 14.12
N TYR A 585 -11.14 7.65 13.84
CA TYR A 585 -12.06 6.92 12.93
C TYR A 585 -13.47 6.70 13.51
N PRO A 586 -13.67 6.26 14.79
CA PRO A 586 -15.01 6.14 15.37
C PRO A 586 -15.71 7.50 15.52
N THR A 587 -14.94 8.56 15.83
CA THR A 587 -15.49 9.91 16.03
C THR A 587 -15.92 10.54 14.71
N SER A 588 -15.07 10.50 13.67
CA SER A 588 -15.42 11.00 12.33
C SER A 588 -16.61 10.26 11.73
N ARG A 589 -16.67 8.92 11.86
CA ARG A 589 -17.85 8.13 11.44
C ARG A 589 -19.13 8.56 12.16
N SER A 590 -19.07 8.74 13.48
CA SER A 590 -20.22 9.17 14.30
C SER A 590 -20.71 10.57 13.89
N MET A 591 -19.78 11.52 13.76
CA MET A 591 -20.12 12.91 13.42
C MET A 591 -20.62 13.05 11.98
N THR A 592 -20.08 12.27 11.04
CA THR A 592 -20.57 12.19 9.65
C THR A 592 -22.02 11.70 9.61
N LEU A 593 -22.33 10.57 10.26
CA LEU A 593 -23.70 10.04 10.34
C LEU A 593 -24.69 11.05 10.94
N ILE A 594 -24.29 11.74 12.02
CA ILE A 594 -25.13 12.72 12.69
C ILE A 594 -25.35 13.96 11.81
N TRP A 595 -24.32 14.42 11.08
CA TRP A 595 -24.42 15.53 10.14
C TRP A 595 -25.32 15.20 8.96
N GLU A 596 -25.14 14.03 8.34
CA GLU A 596 -26.00 13.55 7.24
C GLU A 596 -27.47 13.41 7.69
N ALA A 597 -27.72 12.86 8.89
CA ALA A 597 -29.06 12.75 9.45
C ALA A 597 -29.70 14.12 9.77
N GLN A 598 -28.94 15.12 10.20
CA GLN A 598 -29.45 16.49 10.38
C GLN A 598 -29.77 17.14 9.03
N VAL A 599 -28.89 17.04 8.04
CA VAL A 599 -29.13 17.53 6.66
C VAL A 599 -30.38 16.88 6.04
N LEU A 600 -30.61 15.58 6.27
CA LEU A 600 -31.82 14.89 5.83
C LEU A 600 -33.08 15.35 6.57
N ASP A 601 -33.03 15.62 7.88
CA ASP A 601 -34.19 16.18 8.57
C ASP A 601 -34.48 17.64 8.14
N CYS A 602 -33.43 18.44 7.84
CA CYS A 602 -33.58 19.73 7.17
C CYS A 602 -34.29 19.60 5.81
N TRP A 603 -33.93 18.61 4.97
CA TRP A 603 -34.64 18.33 3.72
C TRP A 603 -36.11 17.97 3.95
N ARG A 604 -36.40 17.11 4.94
CA ARG A 604 -37.76 16.74 5.33
C ARG A 604 -38.59 17.99 5.67
N VAL A 605 -38.01 18.93 6.42
CA VAL A 605 -38.66 20.19 6.82
C VAL A 605 -38.79 21.19 5.65
N VAL A 606 -37.79 21.31 4.78
CA VAL A 606 -37.84 22.22 3.60
C VAL A 606 -38.88 21.76 2.57
N LEU A 607 -38.96 20.46 2.32
CA LEU A 607 -39.95 19.87 1.40
C LEU A 607 -41.36 19.74 2.03
N GLY A 608 -41.49 19.93 3.35
CA GLY A 608 -42.76 19.85 4.07
C GLY A 608 -43.36 18.44 4.11
N VAL A 609 -42.52 17.41 4.22
CA VAL A 609 -42.94 16.00 4.14
C VAL A 609 -42.80 15.25 5.47
N GLU A 610 -43.52 14.16 5.61
CA GLU A 610 -43.46 13.29 6.80
C GLU A 610 -42.31 12.29 6.74
N ASP A 611 -42.01 11.76 5.55
CA ASP A 611 -40.90 10.86 5.26
C ASP A 611 -40.32 11.18 3.87
N LEU A 612 -38.99 11.10 3.72
CA LEU A 612 -38.29 11.42 2.48
C LEU A 612 -38.32 10.28 1.46
N TYR A 613 -38.23 9.03 1.91
CA TYR A 613 -38.23 7.86 1.04
C TYR A 613 -39.60 7.71 0.37
N GLU A 614 -40.68 7.73 1.16
CA GLU A 614 -42.07 7.70 0.65
C GLU A 614 -42.37 8.87 -0.28
N HIS A 615 -41.71 10.02 -0.12
CA HIS A 615 -41.88 11.18 -0.99
C HIS A 615 -41.28 10.93 -2.37
N PHE A 616 -40.00 10.53 -2.44
CA PHE A 616 -39.33 10.29 -3.73
C PHE A 616 -39.81 9.02 -4.43
N GLU A 617 -40.30 8.02 -3.70
CA GLU A 617 -40.99 6.86 -4.27
C GLU A 617 -42.24 7.29 -5.06
N ARG A 618 -43.13 8.07 -4.45
CA ARG A 618 -44.33 8.61 -5.13
C ARG A 618 -44.01 9.55 -6.30
N LEU A 619 -42.93 10.33 -6.22
CA LEU A 619 -42.46 11.16 -7.34
C LEU A 619 -41.86 10.31 -8.48
N ALA A 620 -41.27 9.15 -8.18
CA ALA A 620 -40.84 8.19 -9.19
C ALA A 620 -42.04 7.49 -9.87
N GLU A 621 -43.03 7.03 -9.09
CA GLU A 621 -44.27 6.44 -9.61
C GLU A 621 -45.04 7.39 -10.54
N THR A 622 -45.02 8.69 -10.25
CA THR A 622 -45.68 9.73 -11.04
C THR A 622 -44.79 10.36 -12.12
N ASN A 623 -43.54 9.88 -12.27
CA ASN A 623 -42.53 10.38 -13.20
C ASN A 623 -42.34 11.91 -13.12
N SER A 624 -42.30 12.44 -11.89
CA SER A 624 -42.08 13.86 -11.56
C SER A 624 -40.97 14.02 -10.53
N LEU A 625 -39.89 13.24 -10.65
CA LEU A 625 -38.66 13.45 -9.88
C LEU A 625 -38.02 14.79 -10.25
N PRO A 626 -37.51 15.58 -9.28
CA PRO A 626 -36.90 16.86 -9.56
C PRO A 626 -35.52 16.70 -10.21
N THR A 627 -35.17 17.67 -11.06
CA THR A 627 -33.83 17.76 -11.65
C THR A 627 -32.79 18.22 -10.62
N LEU A 628 -31.50 17.99 -10.93
CA LEU A 628 -30.38 18.46 -10.08
C LEU A 628 -30.45 19.98 -9.84
N ASP A 629 -30.77 20.77 -10.85
CA ASP A 629 -30.78 22.24 -10.72
C ASP A 629 -31.99 22.73 -9.89
N GLU A 630 -33.14 22.06 -9.95
CA GLU A 630 -34.27 22.30 -9.03
C GLU A 630 -33.92 21.93 -7.58
N LEU A 631 -33.24 20.79 -7.37
CA LEU A 631 -32.74 20.42 -6.05
C LEU A 631 -31.69 21.41 -5.52
N LEU A 632 -30.82 21.96 -6.37
CA LEU A 632 -29.87 23.00 -5.96
C LEU A 632 -30.55 24.32 -5.56
N VAL A 633 -31.67 24.68 -6.21
CA VAL A 633 -32.51 25.81 -5.77
C VAL A 633 -33.10 25.56 -4.38
N GLN A 634 -33.62 24.36 -4.10
CA GLN A 634 -34.13 24.00 -2.76
C GLN A 634 -33.02 23.92 -1.71
N ALA A 635 -31.85 23.39 -2.07
CA ALA A 635 -30.67 23.36 -1.21
C ALA A 635 -30.21 24.78 -0.83
N SER A 636 -30.37 25.78 -1.71
CA SER A 636 -30.11 27.19 -1.37
C SER A 636 -31.01 27.73 -0.26
N ILE A 637 -32.23 27.18 -0.10
CA ILE A 637 -33.18 27.53 0.96
C ILE A 637 -32.80 26.80 2.24
N LEU A 638 -32.48 25.50 2.14
CA LEU A 638 -31.95 24.69 3.23
C LEU A 638 -30.71 25.34 3.86
N ARG A 639 -29.72 25.69 3.04
CA ARG A 639 -28.48 26.34 3.47
C ARG A 639 -28.72 27.70 4.13
N ARG A 640 -29.64 28.52 3.60
CA ARG A 640 -30.02 29.79 4.24
C ARG A 640 -30.56 29.54 5.65
N ARG A 641 -31.53 28.63 5.80
CA ARG A 641 -32.21 28.29 7.07
C ARG A 641 -31.35 27.56 8.11
N TYR A 642 -30.38 26.75 7.67
CA TYR A 642 -29.75 25.74 8.53
C TYR A 642 -28.22 25.63 8.43
N ALA A 643 -27.58 26.33 7.50
CA ALA A 643 -26.12 26.30 7.32
C ALA A 643 -25.60 27.71 6.97
N SER A 644 -25.91 28.68 7.83
CA SER A 644 -25.43 30.06 7.69
C SER A 644 -25.30 30.78 9.03
N GLN A 645 -24.30 31.66 9.11
CA GLN A 645 -24.10 32.61 10.21
C GLN A 645 -25.37 33.44 10.49
N THR A 646 -26.07 33.86 9.43
CA THR A 646 -27.30 34.65 9.52
C THR A 646 -28.39 33.88 10.27
N ALA A 647 -28.68 32.63 9.90
CA ALA A 647 -29.70 31.84 10.58
C ALA A 647 -29.27 31.43 12.01
N TYR A 648 -27.97 31.29 12.28
CA TYR A 648 -27.48 31.13 13.66
C TYR A 648 -27.86 32.36 14.50
N ASN A 649 -27.50 33.58 14.08
CA ASN A 649 -27.83 34.82 14.80
C ASN A 649 -29.35 35.00 14.92
N GLU A 650 -30.10 34.87 13.82
CA GLU A 650 -31.57 34.95 13.80
C GLU A 650 -32.23 33.96 14.76
N SER A 651 -31.64 32.78 15.00
CA SER A 651 -32.16 31.80 15.96
C SER A 651 -31.89 32.14 17.43
N LEU A 652 -30.99 33.08 17.74
CA LEU A 652 -30.66 33.47 19.12
C LEU A 652 -31.62 34.50 19.74
N SER A 653 -32.47 35.18 18.95
CA SER A 653 -33.57 35.99 19.50
C SER A 653 -34.85 35.87 18.69
N SER A 654 -36.00 35.86 19.37
CA SER A 654 -37.30 35.96 18.70
C SER A 654 -37.50 37.29 17.96
N SER A 655 -36.77 38.34 18.33
CA SER A 655 -36.81 39.63 17.63
C SER A 655 -36.13 39.58 16.27
N GLU A 656 -34.93 38.99 16.20
CA GLU A 656 -34.20 38.78 14.93
C GLU A 656 -34.91 37.74 14.07
N TYR A 657 -35.38 36.63 14.65
CA TYR A 657 -36.19 35.64 13.96
C TYR A 657 -37.45 36.24 13.31
N GLU A 658 -38.12 37.22 13.93
CA GLU A 658 -39.29 37.87 13.31
C GLU A 658 -38.94 39.02 12.35
N ALA A 659 -37.73 39.57 12.42
CA ALA A 659 -37.18 40.46 11.38
C ALA A 659 -36.70 39.70 10.13
N ALA A 660 -36.25 38.45 10.32
CA ALA A 660 -35.82 37.55 9.25
C ALA A 660 -36.93 37.28 8.23
N LYS A 661 -36.56 37.15 6.95
CA LYS A 661 -37.55 36.84 5.91
C LYS A 661 -38.19 35.48 6.14
N ALA A 662 -39.51 35.39 5.95
CA ALA A 662 -40.27 34.15 6.08
C ALA A 662 -39.83 33.03 5.10
N GLU A 663 -39.15 33.36 4.00
CA GLU A 663 -38.51 32.39 3.09
C GLU A 663 -37.18 31.83 3.63
N ASP A 664 -36.41 32.65 4.34
CA ASP A 664 -35.00 32.39 4.70
C ASP A 664 -34.83 31.81 6.12
N ARG A 665 -35.82 32.00 7.01
CA ARG A 665 -35.83 31.48 8.37
C ARG A 665 -36.43 30.07 8.50
N ALA A 666 -35.99 29.30 9.50
CA ALA A 666 -36.59 28.01 9.87
C ALA A 666 -38.08 28.17 10.22
N PRO A 667 -38.96 27.16 10.03
CA PRO A 667 -40.38 27.29 10.37
C PRO A 667 -40.61 27.28 11.88
N ARG A 668 -41.68 27.94 12.36
CA ARG A 668 -42.07 27.91 13.78
C ARG A 668 -42.49 26.49 14.19
N GLY A 669 -41.87 25.98 15.26
CA GLY A 669 -42.25 24.73 15.91
C GLY A 669 -43.37 24.89 16.95
N SER A 670 -43.62 23.85 17.72
CA SER A 670 -44.58 23.87 18.83
C SER A 670 -44.14 24.82 19.96
N THR A 671 -45.08 25.62 20.46
CA THR A 671 -44.88 26.43 21.68
C THR A 671 -44.44 25.55 22.84
N LEU A 672 -43.41 25.97 23.58
CA LEU A 672 -43.08 25.34 24.86
C LEU A 672 -44.28 25.43 25.80
N ALA A 673 -44.61 24.34 26.47
CA ALA A 673 -45.65 24.34 27.50
C ALA A 673 -45.18 25.22 28.67
N SER A 674 -45.96 26.25 29.02
CA SER A 674 -45.61 27.14 30.12
C SER A 674 -45.41 26.34 31.42
N PRO A 675 -44.39 26.64 32.24
CA PRO A 675 -44.19 25.98 33.51
C PRO A 675 -45.41 26.26 34.42
N SER A 676 -46.24 25.24 34.63
CA SER A 676 -47.49 25.37 35.38
C SER A 676 -47.20 25.64 36.85
N SER A 677 -47.36 26.88 37.27
CA SER A 677 -47.18 27.30 38.66
C SER A 677 -48.17 26.60 39.60
N ASN A 678 -47.68 25.69 40.46
CA ASN A 678 -48.29 25.34 41.75
C ASN A 678 -47.30 24.58 42.67
N PRO A 679 -47.55 24.50 43.99
CA PRO A 679 -46.45 24.70 44.95
C PRO A 679 -45.99 23.46 45.75
N ASN A 680 -44.78 23.60 46.33
CA ASN A 680 -44.17 22.86 47.44
C ASN A 680 -44.13 21.32 47.39
N PRO A 681 -42.93 20.69 47.35
CA PRO A 681 -42.81 19.27 47.69
C PRO A 681 -43.06 19.05 49.18
N SER A 682 -43.86 18.04 49.51
CA SER A 682 -43.98 17.48 50.88
C SER A 682 -43.14 16.20 50.99
N PRO A 683 -42.55 15.89 52.15
CA PRO A 683 -41.66 14.74 52.30
C PRO A 683 -42.42 13.40 52.29
N PRO A 684 -41.81 12.32 51.77
CA PRO A 684 -42.39 10.98 51.85
C PRO A 684 -42.33 10.42 53.28
N SER A 685 -43.17 9.43 53.56
CA SER A 685 -43.14 8.58 54.77
C SER A 685 -43.44 7.13 54.35
N PRO A 686 -43.03 6.11 55.14
CA PRO A 686 -42.55 4.85 54.58
C PRO A 686 -43.53 3.66 54.67
N GLU A 687 -43.04 2.49 54.23
CA GLU A 687 -43.46 1.13 54.65
C GLU A 687 -44.80 0.59 54.08
N PRO A 688 -45.06 -0.75 54.11
CA PRO A 688 -44.36 -1.80 54.89
C PRO A 688 -43.79 -3.01 54.12
N GLU A 689 -43.03 -3.80 54.87
CA GLU A 689 -42.45 -5.12 54.55
C GLU A 689 -43.48 -6.27 54.67
N VAL A 690 -43.17 -7.43 54.08
CA VAL A 690 -43.59 -8.76 54.58
C VAL A 690 -42.43 -9.75 54.33
N ASP A 691 -42.18 -10.67 55.26
CA ASP A 691 -40.92 -11.40 55.40
C ASP A 691 -41.12 -12.93 55.58
N ALA A 692 -40.02 -13.70 55.41
CA ALA A 692 -39.83 -15.13 55.73
C ALA A 692 -40.72 -16.18 54.97
N ASP A 693 -40.41 -17.50 54.92
CA ASP A 693 -39.48 -18.32 55.72
C ASP A 693 -39.09 -19.66 55.04
N MET A 694 -37.80 -20.05 55.08
CA MET A 694 -37.18 -21.40 55.35
C MET A 694 -37.66 -22.74 54.68
N PRO A 695 -36.91 -23.88 54.78
CA PRO A 695 -35.49 -24.15 55.11
C PRO A 695 -34.73 -25.13 54.15
N ALA A 696 -33.50 -25.51 54.54
CA ALA A 696 -32.47 -26.30 53.84
C ALA A 696 -32.56 -27.86 53.96
N ASP A 697 -31.65 -28.58 53.25
CA ASP A 697 -30.64 -29.54 53.79
C ASP A 697 -29.94 -30.37 52.66
N GLY A 698 -28.72 -30.93 52.88
CA GLY A 698 -28.22 -32.09 52.06
C GLY A 698 -26.79 -32.14 51.45
N GLU A 699 -25.73 -31.79 52.19
CA GLU A 699 -24.34 -32.33 52.22
C GLU A 699 -23.58 -33.01 51.02
N GLU A 700 -22.31 -32.57 50.86
CA GLU A 700 -21.02 -33.31 50.65
C GLU A 700 -20.45 -33.79 49.27
N ASP A 701 -19.24 -33.26 48.99
CA ASP A 701 -17.97 -33.84 48.53
C ASP A 701 -17.75 -34.56 47.17
N SER A 702 -16.92 -33.95 46.30
CA SER A 702 -15.44 -34.20 46.31
C SER A 702 -14.62 -33.34 45.31
N HIS A 703 -13.34 -33.10 45.63
CA HIS A 703 -12.38 -32.13 45.04
C HIS A 703 -11.42 -32.73 43.95
N PRO A 704 -10.49 -31.97 43.31
CA PRO A 704 -10.62 -30.67 42.61
C PRO A 704 -9.74 -30.51 41.32
N ALA A 705 -9.72 -29.27 40.77
CA ALA A 705 -8.61 -28.57 40.08
C ALA A 705 -8.30 -28.86 38.58
N PRO A 706 -7.66 -27.91 37.85
CA PRO A 706 -7.26 -26.54 38.24
C PRO A 706 -8.12 -25.42 37.60
N GLU A 707 -8.04 -24.19 38.13
CA GLU A 707 -8.89 -23.07 37.71
C GLU A 707 -8.46 -22.35 36.41
N VAL A 708 -9.48 -21.84 35.70
CA VAL A 708 -9.39 -20.61 34.90
C VAL A 708 -10.48 -19.67 35.45
N GLN A 709 -10.10 -18.71 36.30
CA GLN A 709 -11.04 -17.77 36.90
C GLN A 709 -11.41 -16.67 35.89
N THR A 710 -12.60 -16.79 35.30
CA THR A 710 -13.30 -15.67 34.67
C THR A 710 -14.02 -14.87 35.76
N GLU A 711 -13.38 -13.84 36.31
CA GLU A 711 -14.08 -12.87 37.15
C GLU A 711 -14.91 -11.93 36.29
N VAL A 712 -16.23 -12.16 36.29
CA VAL A 712 -17.25 -11.22 35.84
C VAL A 712 -17.45 -10.17 36.94
N ASP A 713 -16.67 -9.09 36.87
CA ASP A 713 -16.82 -7.99 37.81
C ASP A 713 -18.02 -7.09 37.44
N ALA A 714 -18.70 -6.55 38.44
CA ALA A 714 -20.05 -6.02 38.30
C ALA A 714 -20.09 -4.60 37.70
N GLN A 715 -21.25 -4.20 37.17
CA GLN A 715 -21.52 -2.83 36.70
C GLN A 715 -21.57 -1.81 37.85
N ALA A 716 -20.42 -1.47 38.42
CA ALA A 716 -20.26 -0.24 39.19
C ALA A 716 -20.27 0.95 38.22
N SER A 717 -21.19 1.90 38.42
CA SER A 717 -21.22 3.14 37.63
C SER A 717 -19.91 3.92 37.84
N PRO A 718 -19.20 4.36 36.78
CA PRO A 718 -18.01 5.17 36.94
C PRO A 718 -18.33 6.47 37.70
N LEU A 719 -17.54 6.78 38.73
CA LEU A 719 -17.61 8.08 39.39
C LEU A 719 -17.28 9.19 38.36
N PRO A 720 -18.01 10.32 38.36
CA PRO A 720 -17.90 11.31 37.29
C PRO A 720 -16.49 11.90 37.23
N SER A 721 -15.90 11.87 36.04
CA SER A 721 -14.58 12.47 35.80
C SER A 721 -14.65 13.99 35.95
N LYS A 722 -13.55 14.63 36.39
CA LYS A 722 -13.49 16.09 36.59
C LYS A 722 -13.63 16.94 35.31
N ASN A 723 -13.81 16.32 34.15
CA ASN A 723 -13.78 16.96 32.83
C ASN A 723 -15.13 16.94 32.08
N GLU A 724 -16.24 16.55 32.72
CA GLU A 724 -17.56 16.66 32.06
C GLU A 724 -17.96 18.13 31.84
N PRO A 725 -18.44 18.51 30.64
CA PRO A 725 -18.94 19.86 30.39
C PRO A 725 -20.22 20.08 31.20
N LYS A 726 -20.21 21.12 32.04
CA LYS A 726 -21.34 21.50 32.88
C LYS A 726 -22.55 21.86 32.02
N THR A 727 -23.74 21.54 32.50
CA THR A 727 -25.02 21.99 31.91
C THR A 727 -25.03 23.50 31.77
N PHE A 728 -25.24 24.00 30.55
CA PHE A 728 -25.38 25.42 30.26
C PHE A 728 -26.70 25.97 30.82
N VAL A 729 -26.73 27.27 31.12
CA VAL A 729 -27.91 27.99 31.59
C VAL A 729 -27.91 29.36 30.90
N GLU A 730 -29.01 29.71 30.24
CA GLU A 730 -29.20 30.99 29.57
C GLU A 730 -29.38 32.15 30.57
N GLU A 731 -29.34 33.39 30.06
CA GLU A 731 -29.81 34.56 30.82
C GLU A 731 -31.34 34.52 31.01
N ALA A 732 -31.84 35.24 32.02
CA ALA A 732 -33.19 35.05 32.57
C ALA A 732 -34.33 35.43 31.62
N ASP A 733 -34.02 36.16 30.54
CA ASP A 733 -34.91 36.72 29.53
C ASP A 733 -34.60 36.23 28.10
N PHE A 734 -33.80 35.16 27.95
CA PHE A 734 -33.51 34.55 26.65
C PHE A 734 -34.78 34.10 25.89
N ASP A 735 -35.07 34.76 24.76
CA ASP A 735 -36.27 34.54 23.96
C ASP A 735 -36.04 33.72 22.67
N GLY A 736 -34.78 33.35 22.37
CA GLY A 736 -34.37 32.57 21.20
C GLY A 736 -34.50 31.05 21.33
N ASP A 737 -33.77 30.32 20.49
CA ASP A 737 -33.77 28.86 20.42
C ASP A 737 -32.33 28.32 20.28
N ARG A 738 -31.71 28.04 21.43
CA ARG A 738 -30.34 27.52 21.54
C ARG A 738 -30.19 26.14 20.87
N VAL A 739 -31.24 25.32 20.95
CA VAL A 739 -31.24 23.96 20.40
C VAL A 739 -31.20 24.00 18.86
N LEU A 740 -31.94 24.94 18.25
CA LEU A 740 -31.80 25.21 16.82
C LEU A 740 -30.41 25.81 16.52
N SER A 741 -29.97 26.82 17.27
CA SER A 741 -28.70 27.51 17.00
C SER A 741 -27.49 26.57 17.04
N ASN A 742 -27.44 25.65 18.00
CA ASN A 742 -26.40 24.61 18.11
C ASN A 742 -26.35 23.72 16.86
N SER A 743 -27.52 23.28 16.36
CA SER A 743 -27.61 22.46 15.15
C SER A 743 -27.16 23.23 13.89
N ILE A 744 -27.54 24.51 13.77
CA ILE A 744 -27.08 25.37 12.67
C ILE A 744 -25.54 25.50 12.68
N LEU A 745 -24.93 25.72 13.85
CA LEU A 745 -23.47 25.73 13.97
C LEU A 745 -22.85 24.38 13.61
N PHE A 746 -23.42 23.26 14.07
CA PHE A 746 -22.88 21.94 13.76
C PHE A 746 -22.94 21.61 12.26
N ILE A 747 -24.08 21.89 11.60
CA ILE A 747 -24.24 21.68 10.15
C ILE A 747 -23.26 22.55 9.37
N MET A 748 -23.07 23.82 9.78
CA MET A 748 -22.14 24.74 9.11
C MET A 748 -20.68 24.35 9.35
N GLU A 749 -20.24 24.25 10.61
CA GLU A 749 -18.84 24.01 10.96
C GLU A 749 -18.36 22.63 10.49
N PHE A 750 -19.13 21.56 10.74
CA PHE A 750 -18.75 20.22 10.31
C PHE A 750 -18.98 20.00 8.81
N GLY A 751 -19.81 20.82 8.15
CA GLY A 751 -19.94 20.84 6.69
C GLY A 751 -18.64 21.20 5.98
N TRP A 752 -17.81 22.07 6.57
CA TRP A 752 -16.45 22.36 6.07
C TRP A 752 -15.52 21.16 6.22
N TRP A 753 -15.63 20.41 7.32
CA TRP A 753 -14.88 19.17 7.55
C TRP A 753 -15.28 18.07 6.54
N ILE A 754 -16.57 17.97 6.19
CA ILE A 754 -17.06 17.06 5.14
C ILE A 754 -16.51 17.42 3.76
N GLU A 755 -16.49 18.70 3.38
CA GLU A 755 -15.87 19.14 2.12
C GLU A 755 -14.38 18.85 2.09
N LEU A 756 -13.65 19.08 3.19
CA LEU A 756 -12.21 18.77 3.26
C LEU A 756 -11.93 17.28 2.97
N ASN A 757 -12.74 16.37 3.53
CA ASN A 757 -12.61 14.92 3.25
C ASN A 757 -13.09 14.52 1.83
N TYR A 758 -13.81 15.39 1.13
CA TYR A 758 -14.27 15.14 -0.23
C TYR A 758 -13.33 15.73 -1.29
N ALA A 759 -12.77 16.91 -1.04
CA ALA A 759 -11.82 17.61 -1.91
C ALA A 759 -10.47 16.90 -2.01
N ILE A 760 -9.99 16.28 -0.92
CA ILE A 760 -8.72 15.57 -0.86
C ILE A 760 -8.68 14.42 -1.89
N PRO A 761 -9.51 13.35 -1.81
CA PRO A 761 -9.50 12.25 -2.78
C PRO A 761 -9.81 12.68 -4.23
N GLU A 762 -10.63 13.72 -4.41
CA GLU A 762 -10.91 14.34 -5.72
C GLU A 762 -9.71 15.06 -6.36
N GLY A 763 -8.62 15.24 -5.62
CA GLY A 763 -7.41 15.94 -6.04
C GLY A 763 -7.55 17.46 -6.12
N ASP A 764 -8.61 18.05 -5.56
CA ASP A 764 -8.87 19.50 -5.65
C ASP A 764 -8.24 20.26 -4.47
N VAL A 765 -6.91 20.38 -4.49
CA VAL A 765 -6.16 21.19 -3.53
C VAL A 765 -6.68 22.64 -3.46
N GLY A 766 -7.23 23.17 -4.55
CA GLY A 766 -7.84 24.49 -4.55
C GLY A 766 -9.04 24.57 -3.59
N ARG A 767 -9.90 23.54 -3.55
CA ARG A 767 -11.00 23.44 -2.58
C ARG A 767 -10.50 23.16 -1.16
N VAL A 768 -9.50 22.30 -1.00
CA VAL A 768 -8.81 22.08 0.29
C VAL A 768 -8.34 23.41 0.89
N LEU A 769 -7.68 24.26 0.10
CA LEU A 769 -7.17 25.55 0.56
C LEU A 769 -8.28 26.58 0.87
N GLU A 770 -9.43 26.56 0.20
CA GLU A 770 -10.59 27.37 0.60
C GLU A 770 -11.08 26.99 2.01
N ILE A 771 -11.12 25.70 2.35
CA ILE A 771 -11.46 25.25 3.71
C ILE A 771 -10.35 25.60 4.71
N LEU A 772 -9.07 25.45 4.36
CA LEU A 772 -7.97 25.82 5.26
C LEU A 772 -7.94 27.32 5.58
N LYS A 773 -8.35 28.20 4.64
CA LYS A 773 -8.58 29.63 4.93
C LYS A 773 -9.69 29.84 5.98
N ILE A 774 -10.79 29.10 5.90
CA ILE A 774 -11.87 29.15 6.91
C ILE A 774 -11.34 28.64 8.27
N PHE A 775 -10.49 27.60 8.27
CA PHE A 775 -9.89 27.04 9.48
C PHE A 775 -8.95 28.00 10.22
N ILE A 776 -8.35 29.00 9.56
CA ILE A 776 -7.61 30.10 10.23
C ILE A 776 -8.50 30.74 11.32
N PHE A 777 -9.73 31.09 10.96
CA PHE A 777 -10.72 31.67 11.86
C PHE A 777 -11.20 30.64 12.88
N THR A 778 -11.62 29.45 12.42
CA THR A 778 -12.13 28.40 13.31
C THR A 778 -11.13 28.02 14.41
N PHE A 779 -9.83 27.89 14.11
CA PHE A 779 -8.80 27.65 15.12
C PHE A 779 -8.57 28.87 16.02
N ALA A 780 -8.61 30.10 15.49
CA ALA A 780 -8.46 31.33 16.28
C ALA A 780 -9.50 31.45 17.41
N GLY A 781 -10.71 30.90 17.23
CA GLY A 781 -11.77 30.84 18.25
C GLY A 781 -11.65 29.68 19.26
N THR A 782 -10.63 28.83 19.15
CA THR A 782 -10.45 27.62 20.01
C THR A 782 -9.23 27.69 20.93
N ALA A 783 -8.90 26.60 21.62
CA ALA A 783 -7.61 26.43 22.29
C ALA A 783 -6.43 26.16 21.31
N HIS A 784 -6.69 25.73 20.07
CA HIS A 784 -5.68 25.25 19.12
C HIS A 784 -4.96 26.39 18.37
N GLN A 785 -4.45 27.36 19.13
CA GLN A 785 -3.83 28.59 18.63
C GLN A 785 -2.55 28.35 17.81
N ASN A 786 -1.93 27.17 17.93
CA ASN A 786 -0.79 26.78 17.11
C ASN A 786 -1.23 26.47 15.66
N TYR A 787 -2.30 25.70 15.46
CA TYR A 787 -2.85 25.42 14.13
C TYR A 787 -3.38 26.67 13.42
N MET A 788 -3.92 27.65 14.16
CA MET A 788 -4.22 28.98 13.62
C MET A 788 -2.98 29.64 12.98
N ARG A 789 -1.81 29.60 13.65
CA ARG A 789 -0.55 30.14 13.11
C ARG A 789 -0.06 29.34 11.91
N TYR A 790 -0.10 28.01 11.97
CA TYR A 790 0.32 27.15 10.87
C TYR A 790 -0.51 27.40 9.59
N MET A 791 -1.82 27.60 9.72
CA MET A 791 -2.68 27.94 8.57
C MET A 791 -2.41 29.37 8.06
N LEU A 792 -2.09 30.34 8.93
CA LEU A 792 -1.62 31.66 8.50
C LEU A 792 -0.25 31.61 7.80
N ASP A 793 0.66 30.73 8.24
CA ASP A 793 1.98 30.55 7.62
C ASP A 793 1.87 29.89 6.24
N LEU A 794 1.00 28.88 6.08
CA LEU A 794 0.66 28.31 4.78
C LEU A 794 0.02 29.36 3.85
N TYR A 795 -0.95 30.14 4.35
CA TYR A 795 -1.58 31.22 3.60
C TYR A 795 -0.57 32.29 3.17
N ALA A 796 0.27 32.76 4.08
CA ALA A 796 1.27 33.79 3.79
C ALA A 796 2.35 33.32 2.82
N LEU A 797 2.78 32.06 2.92
CA LEU A 797 3.67 31.43 1.96
C LEU A 797 3.05 31.48 0.56
N LEU A 798 1.84 30.95 0.41
CA LEU A 798 1.17 30.82 -0.88
C LEU A 798 0.74 32.16 -1.51
N GLU A 799 0.37 33.18 -0.74
CA GLU A 799 -0.08 34.47 -1.28
C GLU A 799 1.02 35.54 -1.40
N PHE A 800 2.10 35.50 -0.60
CA PHE A 800 3.12 36.55 -0.59
C PHE A 800 4.55 36.05 -0.85
N GLU A 801 4.93 34.86 -0.39
CA GLU A 801 6.34 34.42 -0.37
C GLU A 801 6.71 33.42 -1.49
N CYS A 802 5.72 32.95 -2.26
CA CYS A 802 5.93 32.11 -3.45
C CYS A 802 6.10 32.92 -4.75
N SER A 803 6.89 32.38 -5.68
CA SER A 803 6.77 32.70 -7.11
C SER A 803 5.55 31.99 -7.73
N PRO A 804 5.03 32.43 -8.89
CA PRO A 804 3.98 31.68 -9.59
C PRO A 804 4.40 30.25 -9.94
N ALA A 805 5.68 30.05 -10.29
CA ALA A 805 6.27 28.75 -10.55
C ALA A 805 6.31 27.86 -9.29
N LEU A 806 6.72 28.43 -8.15
CA LEU A 806 6.71 27.74 -6.85
C LEU A 806 5.28 27.38 -6.45
N LYS A 807 4.35 28.35 -6.48
CA LYS A 807 2.93 28.14 -6.11
C LYS A 807 2.31 27.01 -6.94
N LYS A 808 2.46 27.02 -8.27
CA LYS A 808 1.96 25.93 -9.13
C LYS A 808 2.59 24.58 -8.77
N THR A 809 3.92 24.54 -8.54
CA THR A 809 4.63 23.30 -8.22
C THR A 809 4.23 22.73 -6.86
N LEU A 810 4.08 23.57 -5.84
CA LEU A 810 3.57 23.17 -4.53
C LEU A 810 2.14 22.62 -4.63
N LEU A 811 1.24 23.30 -5.36
CA LEU A 811 -0.14 22.85 -5.54
C LEU A 811 -0.22 21.51 -6.28
N ASN A 812 0.51 21.34 -7.38
CA ASN A 812 0.60 20.08 -8.15
C ASN A 812 1.02 18.87 -7.29
N ASN A 813 1.69 19.10 -6.17
CA ASN A 813 2.30 18.07 -5.33
C ASN A 813 1.79 18.12 -3.88
N TYR A 814 0.75 18.91 -3.57
CA TYR A 814 0.28 19.11 -2.20
C TYR A 814 -0.47 17.88 -1.64
N LEU A 815 -1.05 17.06 -2.51
CA LEU A 815 -1.60 15.75 -2.17
C LEU A 815 -0.86 14.68 -2.97
N LEU A 816 -0.65 13.51 -2.37
CA LEU A 816 -0.03 12.36 -3.03
C LEU A 816 -1.13 11.54 -3.71
N ASN A 817 -0.83 10.85 -4.81
CA ASN A 817 -1.72 9.84 -5.38
C ASN A 817 -0.92 8.57 -5.67
N LEU A 818 -1.01 7.64 -4.73
CA LEU A 818 -0.22 6.41 -4.75
C LEU A 818 -0.74 5.40 -5.80
N ARG A 819 -1.98 5.56 -6.25
CA ARG A 819 -2.60 4.72 -7.29
C ARG A 819 -2.48 5.27 -8.71
N GLY A 820 -2.39 6.58 -8.88
CA GLY A 820 -2.53 7.23 -10.19
C GLY A 820 -3.96 7.19 -10.75
N GLU A 821 -4.96 7.02 -9.89
CA GLU A 821 -6.38 6.91 -10.24
C GLU A 821 -7.14 8.21 -9.90
N VAL A 822 -8.37 8.39 -10.43
CA VAL A 822 -9.27 9.46 -9.97
C VAL A 822 -9.90 9.03 -8.65
N GLY A 823 -9.94 9.93 -7.65
CA GLY A 823 -10.62 9.66 -6.38
C GLY A 823 -9.75 9.02 -5.30
N THR A 824 -8.44 8.94 -5.52
CA THR A 824 -7.47 8.19 -4.70
C THR A 824 -6.29 9.05 -4.20
N PHE A 825 -6.44 10.38 -4.24
CA PHE A 825 -5.48 11.31 -3.63
C PHE A 825 -5.55 11.24 -2.09
N VAL A 826 -4.42 11.48 -1.42
CA VAL A 826 -4.24 11.33 0.04
C VAL A 826 -3.27 12.38 0.59
N GLU A 827 -3.43 12.72 1.87
CA GLU A 827 -2.53 13.62 2.61
C GLU A 827 -1.12 13.02 2.80
N GLY A 828 -0.09 13.87 2.81
CA GLY A 828 1.31 13.41 2.91
C GLY A 828 1.65 12.81 4.28
N ASP A 829 1.19 13.44 5.36
CA ASP A 829 1.37 12.96 6.73
C ASP A 829 0.65 11.64 6.99
N LEU A 830 -0.54 11.43 6.41
CA LEU A 830 -1.24 10.14 6.55
C LEU A 830 -0.44 8.98 5.93
N VAL A 831 0.25 9.19 4.80
CA VAL A 831 1.14 8.17 4.20
C VAL A 831 2.39 7.94 5.05
N GLN A 832 2.91 9.00 5.68
CA GLN A 832 4.05 8.91 6.59
C GLN A 832 3.69 8.15 7.88
N GLU A 833 2.52 8.38 8.47
CA GLU A 833 1.97 7.62 9.61
C GLU A 833 1.82 6.13 9.26
N TRP A 834 1.32 5.78 8.07
CA TRP A 834 1.26 4.37 7.66
C TRP A 834 2.64 3.69 7.61
N ASN A 835 3.68 4.41 7.18
CA ASN A 835 5.06 3.92 7.20
C ASN A 835 5.59 3.76 8.64
N ILE A 836 5.27 4.71 9.53
CA ILE A 836 5.60 4.70 10.98
C ILE A 836 4.92 3.54 11.71
N LYS A 837 3.63 3.29 11.44
CA LYS A 837 2.87 2.15 11.97
C LYS A 837 3.54 0.82 11.61
N TRP A 838 3.95 0.64 10.36
CA TRP A 838 4.64 -0.57 9.90
C TRP A 838 6.04 -0.72 10.53
N LEU A 839 6.80 0.38 10.62
CA LEU A 839 8.09 0.44 11.31
C LEU A 839 7.99 -0.01 12.78
N THR A 840 7.07 0.58 13.55
CA THR A 840 6.88 0.26 14.97
C THR A 840 6.35 -1.16 15.18
N GLY A 841 5.52 -1.68 14.25
CA GLY A 841 5.08 -3.08 14.20
C GLY A 841 6.22 -4.10 14.02
N MET A 842 7.31 -3.72 13.34
CA MET A 842 8.54 -4.51 13.29
C MET A 842 9.43 -4.34 14.53
N ILE A 843 9.58 -3.11 15.05
CA ILE A 843 10.48 -2.80 16.18
C ILE A 843 10.10 -3.58 17.44
N LYS A 844 8.79 -3.68 17.75
CA LYS A 844 8.24 -4.46 18.88
C LYS A 844 8.67 -5.94 18.91
N ARG A 845 9.23 -6.47 17.81
CA ARG A 845 9.68 -7.88 17.67
C ARG A 845 11.20 -8.07 17.87
N LYS A 846 11.97 -6.99 18.04
CA LYS A 846 13.45 -7.04 18.14
C LYS A 846 14.06 -6.02 19.12
N GLY A 847 13.47 -4.83 19.28
CA GLY A 847 14.05 -3.72 20.06
C GLY A 847 15.29 -3.08 19.41
N GLY A 848 15.77 -2.00 20.02
CA GLY A 848 16.95 -1.23 19.56
C GLY A 848 16.61 0.20 19.14
N GLU A 849 17.65 1.01 18.92
CA GLU A 849 17.50 2.43 18.55
C GLU A 849 17.18 2.63 17.06
N PHE A 850 16.52 3.74 16.70
CA PHE A 850 16.02 4.00 15.34
C PHE A 850 17.13 4.19 14.27
N ASP A 851 18.32 4.61 14.67
CA ASP A 851 19.51 4.71 13.81
C ASP A 851 20.24 3.36 13.63
N GLU A 852 19.85 2.28 14.34
CA GLU A 852 20.48 0.97 14.18
C GLU A 852 20.49 0.52 12.71
N PRO A 853 21.58 -0.12 12.23
CA PRO A 853 21.68 -0.57 10.85
C PRO A 853 20.58 -1.50 10.35
N PHE A 854 19.79 -2.11 11.24
CA PHE A 854 18.61 -2.88 10.91
C PHE A 854 17.42 -1.99 10.54
N TYR A 855 16.96 -1.11 11.43
CA TYR A 855 15.83 -0.23 11.14
C TYR A 855 16.17 0.74 10.01
N ARG A 856 17.34 1.37 10.11
CA ARG A 856 17.83 2.37 9.18
C ARG A 856 18.11 1.86 7.76
N ASN A 857 18.71 0.67 7.60
CA ASN A 857 19.09 0.17 6.26
C ASN A 857 18.27 -1.04 5.79
N THR A 858 17.76 -1.88 6.69
CA THR A 858 16.96 -3.07 6.32
C THR A 858 15.48 -2.76 6.27
N ILE A 859 14.94 -1.98 7.22
CA ILE A 859 13.49 -1.76 7.37
C ILE A 859 12.99 -0.54 6.60
N ALA A 860 13.37 0.67 7.05
CA ALA A 860 12.72 1.90 6.62
C ALA A 860 12.76 2.15 5.10
N PRO A 861 13.90 2.00 4.38
CA PRO A 861 13.94 2.23 2.94
C PRO A 861 13.10 1.25 2.10
N ASN A 862 12.67 0.12 2.70
CA ASN A 862 11.99 -0.98 2.02
C ASN A 862 10.48 -1.09 2.38
N VAL A 863 9.93 -0.23 3.24
CA VAL A 863 8.56 -0.39 3.78
C VAL A 863 7.49 -0.57 2.69
N LEU A 864 7.54 0.23 1.61
CA LEU A 864 6.56 0.16 0.52
C LEU A 864 6.69 -1.13 -0.30
N HIS A 865 7.92 -1.63 -0.45
CA HIS A 865 8.23 -2.85 -1.22
C HIS A 865 7.91 -4.14 -0.46
N PHE A 866 8.16 -4.16 0.86
CA PHE A 866 7.71 -5.25 1.74
C PHE A 866 6.20 -5.47 1.68
N ILE A 867 5.49 -4.37 1.43
CA ILE A 867 4.08 -4.32 1.22
C ILE A 867 3.71 -4.87 -0.17
N LYS A 868 4.27 -4.32 -1.27
CA LYS A 868 3.99 -4.80 -2.65
C LYS A 868 4.19 -6.32 -2.80
N ILE A 869 5.32 -6.84 -2.30
CA ILE A 869 5.68 -8.27 -2.45
C ILE A 869 4.67 -9.24 -1.82
N LYS A 870 3.82 -8.82 -0.87
CA LYS A 870 2.78 -9.72 -0.34
C LYS A 870 1.71 -10.03 -1.37
N GLU A 871 1.28 -9.03 -2.16
CA GLU A 871 0.28 -9.20 -3.22
C GLU A 871 0.89 -9.75 -4.51
N ASP A 872 2.14 -9.37 -4.84
CA ASP A 872 2.90 -9.98 -5.94
C ASP A 872 2.98 -11.51 -5.76
N MET A 873 3.14 -11.98 -4.52
CA MET A 873 3.22 -13.40 -4.20
C MET A 873 1.87 -14.14 -4.27
N GLU A 874 0.73 -13.50 -3.97
CA GLU A 874 -0.59 -14.12 -4.26
C GLU A 874 -0.76 -14.29 -5.78
N SER A 875 -0.43 -13.25 -6.54
CA SER A 875 -0.52 -13.20 -8.00
C SER A 875 0.39 -14.23 -8.68
N ALA A 876 1.65 -14.33 -8.24
CA ALA A 876 2.64 -15.30 -8.73
C ALA A 876 2.18 -16.76 -8.64
N PHE A 877 1.31 -17.08 -7.67
CA PHE A 877 0.77 -18.41 -7.39
C PHE A 877 -0.63 -18.64 -7.98
N GLU A 878 -1.12 -17.76 -8.87
CA GLU A 878 -2.46 -17.80 -9.47
C GLU A 878 -3.60 -17.78 -8.44
N LEU A 879 -3.36 -17.22 -7.24
CA LEU A 879 -4.39 -17.10 -6.22
C LEU A 879 -5.33 -15.96 -6.61
N THR A 880 -6.64 -16.23 -6.64
CA THR A 880 -7.63 -15.15 -6.70
C THR A 880 -7.44 -14.27 -5.48
N ARG A 881 -7.01 -13.03 -5.71
CA ARG A 881 -6.80 -12.01 -4.68
C ARG A 881 -7.99 -11.98 -3.73
N ARG A 882 -7.72 -12.01 -2.43
CA ARG A 882 -8.80 -11.94 -1.43
C ARG A 882 -9.51 -10.60 -1.53
N SER A 883 -10.83 -10.62 -1.36
CA SER A 883 -11.58 -9.41 -1.03
C SER A 883 -11.08 -8.92 0.32
N LYS A 884 -10.17 -7.94 0.27
CA LYS A 884 -9.66 -7.20 1.41
C LYS A 884 -10.78 -6.27 1.91
N SER A 885 -10.98 -5.14 1.21
CA SER A 885 -12.18 -4.27 1.21
C SER A 885 -13.33 -4.66 2.17
N HIS A 886 -13.15 -4.40 3.46
CA HIS A 886 -14.19 -4.62 4.47
C HIS A 886 -15.27 -3.54 4.33
N THR A 887 -16.33 -3.84 3.55
CA THR A 887 -17.46 -2.92 3.36
C THR A 887 -18.10 -2.59 4.71
N SER A 888 -17.94 -1.32 5.12
CA SER A 888 -18.58 -0.73 6.28
C SER A 888 -20.06 -1.15 6.38
N PRO A 889 -20.53 -1.72 7.51
CA PRO A 889 -21.95 -2.00 7.72
C PRO A 889 -22.79 -0.73 7.48
N HIS A 890 -23.93 -0.87 6.81
CA HIS A 890 -24.75 0.30 6.50
C HIS A 890 -25.34 0.90 7.78
N MET A 891 -25.38 2.22 7.87
CA MET A 891 -25.87 2.92 9.06
C MET A 891 -27.37 3.30 8.95
N ARG A 892 -28.15 2.61 8.10
CA ARG A 892 -29.52 3.04 7.75
C ARG A 892 -30.50 3.00 8.91
N ASP A 893 -30.33 2.07 9.85
CA ASP A 893 -31.23 1.92 10.97
C ASP A 893 -30.96 3.01 12.02
N GLU A 894 -29.68 3.32 12.24
CA GLU A 894 -29.19 4.45 13.01
C GLU A 894 -29.63 5.79 12.40
N THR A 895 -29.50 5.97 11.07
CA THR A 895 -30.06 7.14 10.36
C THR A 895 -31.56 7.28 10.63
N ARG A 896 -32.33 6.18 10.59
CA ARG A 896 -33.78 6.21 10.86
C ARG A 896 -34.09 6.56 12.31
N MET A 897 -33.26 6.12 13.26
CA MET A 897 -33.40 6.49 14.67
C MET A 897 -33.09 7.98 14.92
N LEU A 898 -32.08 8.53 14.24
CA LEU A 898 -31.76 9.97 14.30
C LEU A 898 -32.83 10.83 13.63
N LEU A 899 -33.30 10.47 12.43
CA LEU A 899 -34.41 11.15 11.76
C LEU A 899 -35.69 11.15 12.60
N LYS A 900 -35.99 10.02 13.26
CA LYS A 900 -37.10 9.93 14.21
C LYS A 900 -36.91 10.91 15.38
N LEU A 901 -35.74 10.91 16.01
CA LEU A 901 -35.41 11.82 17.12
C LEU A 901 -35.60 13.29 16.73
N TYR A 902 -35.02 13.72 15.61
CA TYR A 902 -35.06 15.12 15.16
C TYR A 902 -36.48 15.58 14.77
N LYS A 903 -37.28 14.67 14.21
CA LYS A 903 -38.71 14.88 13.93
C LYS A 903 -39.55 14.97 15.21
N GLU A 904 -39.34 14.09 16.19
CA GLU A 904 -40.12 14.06 17.45
C GLU A 904 -39.80 15.26 18.37
N ASP A 905 -38.52 15.59 18.56
CA ASP A 905 -38.10 16.75 19.39
C ASP A 905 -38.21 18.10 18.64
N GLN A 906 -38.55 18.05 17.34
CA GLN A 906 -38.64 19.19 16.41
C GLN A 906 -37.34 20.01 16.34
N LEU A 907 -36.20 19.36 16.06
CA LEU A 907 -34.87 20.00 16.07
C LEU A 907 -34.83 21.23 15.16
N HIS A 908 -35.10 21.04 13.86
CA HIS A 908 -34.95 22.05 12.80
C HIS A 908 -36.15 23.01 12.66
N SER A 909 -36.89 23.26 13.75
CA SER A 909 -38.01 24.21 13.81
C SER A 909 -37.85 25.17 14.99
N PHE A 910 -38.03 26.47 14.78
CA PHE A 910 -37.79 27.51 15.78
C PHE A 910 -38.82 27.49 16.91
N ARG A 911 -38.34 27.42 18.17
CA ARG A 911 -39.15 27.37 19.39
C ARG A 911 -38.57 28.36 20.42
N SER A 912 -39.15 29.56 20.47
CA SER A 912 -38.80 30.62 21.44
C SER A 912 -38.71 30.11 22.87
N GLY A 913 -37.64 30.48 23.57
CA GLY A 913 -37.28 30.06 24.93
C GLY A 913 -36.64 28.67 25.03
N ARG A 914 -36.31 28.01 23.91
CA ARG A 914 -35.79 26.62 23.94
C ARG A 914 -34.28 26.59 24.16
N SER A 915 -33.88 26.20 25.37
CA SER A 915 -32.52 25.75 25.69
C SER A 915 -32.58 24.52 26.59
N LEU A 916 -31.73 23.51 26.31
CA LEU A 916 -31.77 22.19 26.97
C LEU A 916 -30.45 21.81 27.64
N GLY A 917 -29.62 22.81 27.96
CA GLY A 917 -28.41 22.63 28.77
C GLY A 917 -27.12 22.41 27.98
N HIS A 918 -27.16 22.62 26.66
CA HIS A 918 -25.98 22.66 25.81
C HIS A 918 -25.97 23.97 25.01
N ALA A 919 -24.80 24.59 24.90
CA ALA A 919 -24.53 25.70 24.00
C ALA A 919 -23.18 25.46 23.32
N ALA A 920 -23.18 25.37 22.00
CA ALA A 920 -21.96 25.40 21.19
C ALA A 920 -21.47 26.85 21.04
N VAL A 921 -20.16 27.05 20.98
CA VAL A 921 -19.55 28.35 20.67
C VAL A 921 -19.39 28.47 19.16
N ASN A 922 -19.78 29.59 18.56
CA ASN A 922 -19.42 29.87 17.17
C ASN A 922 -17.91 30.11 17.08
N ARG A 923 -17.16 29.12 16.58
CA ARG A 923 -15.69 29.18 16.55
C ARG A 923 -15.17 30.13 15.47
N PHE A 924 -15.91 30.27 14.38
CA PHE A 924 -15.55 31.13 13.25
C PHE A 924 -15.68 32.62 13.60
N GLU A 925 -16.85 33.03 14.09
CA GLU A 925 -17.16 34.43 14.42
C GLU A 925 -16.26 34.95 15.56
N ARG A 926 -16.16 34.18 16.65
CA ARG A 926 -15.19 34.46 17.73
C ARG A 926 -13.75 34.49 17.22
N GLY A 927 -13.40 33.62 16.27
CA GLY A 927 -12.09 33.59 15.66
C GLY A 927 -11.75 34.85 14.88
N TYR A 928 -12.73 35.38 14.14
CA TYR A 928 -12.62 36.68 13.46
C TYR A 928 -12.42 37.82 14.47
N GLU A 929 -13.23 37.86 15.54
CA GLU A 929 -13.10 38.85 16.62
C GLU A 929 -11.72 38.79 17.28
N GLU A 930 -11.21 37.61 17.64
CA GLU A 930 -9.93 37.50 18.33
C GLU A 930 -8.71 37.70 17.40
N LEU A 931 -8.83 37.46 16.09
CA LEU A 931 -7.84 37.88 15.09
C LEU A 931 -7.79 39.41 14.96
N GLN A 932 -8.95 40.06 14.83
CA GLN A 932 -9.07 41.52 14.77
C GLN A 932 -8.66 42.20 16.09
N GLY A 933 -8.96 41.58 17.24
CA GLY A 933 -8.69 42.07 18.58
C GLY A 933 -7.22 41.97 19.02
N GLY A 934 -6.35 41.33 18.23
CA GLY A 934 -4.90 41.38 18.44
C GLY A 934 -4.12 40.20 17.89
N LYS A 935 -4.69 38.98 17.80
CA LYS A 935 -3.92 37.77 17.48
C LYS A 935 -3.21 37.82 16.13
N LEU A 936 -3.79 38.51 15.13
CA LEU A 936 -3.13 38.70 13.85
C LEU A 936 -1.94 39.68 13.96
N GLY A 937 -2.06 40.75 14.78
CA GLY A 937 -0.97 41.68 15.06
C GLY A 937 0.19 41.00 15.80
N ASP A 938 -0.13 40.26 16.86
CA ASP A 938 0.80 39.38 17.60
C ASP A 938 1.60 38.45 16.68
N TYR A 939 0.91 37.85 15.70
CA TYR A 939 1.51 36.95 14.72
C TYR A 939 2.39 37.70 13.72
N LEU A 940 1.92 38.83 13.18
CA LEU A 940 2.65 39.66 12.24
C LEU A 940 3.90 40.29 12.87
N GLU A 941 3.86 40.69 14.14
CA GLU A 941 5.03 41.24 14.85
C GLU A 941 6.12 40.18 15.04
N ARG A 942 5.75 38.99 15.54
CA ARG A 942 6.67 37.83 15.69
C ARG A 942 7.27 37.43 14.34
N SER A 943 6.45 37.42 13.29
CA SER A 943 6.88 37.18 11.91
C SER A 943 7.86 38.28 11.46
N ALA A 944 7.53 39.56 11.66
CA ALA A 944 8.40 40.68 11.29
C ALA A 944 9.76 40.64 12.00
N GLU A 945 9.83 40.25 13.27
CA GLU A 945 11.12 40.02 13.94
C GLU A 945 11.96 38.94 13.24
N GLN A 946 11.35 37.80 12.94
CA GLN A 946 12.00 36.68 12.26
C GLN A 946 12.41 37.03 10.82
N LEU A 947 11.58 37.79 10.09
CA LEU A 947 11.92 38.28 8.75
C LEU A 947 13.00 39.37 8.79
N ARG A 948 13.05 40.20 9.85
CA ARG A 948 14.13 41.19 10.05
C ARG A 948 15.46 40.54 10.47
N SER A 949 15.48 39.38 11.13
CA SER A 949 16.72 38.63 11.37
C SER A 949 17.21 37.90 10.12
N LEU A 950 16.29 37.34 9.32
CA LEU A 950 16.60 36.71 8.02
C LEU A 950 17.11 37.73 6.99
N GLY A 951 16.41 38.85 6.78
CA GLY A 951 16.80 39.89 5.82
C GLY A 951 18.09 40.64 6.17
N ARG A 952 18.54 40.60 7.43
CA ARG A 952 19.87 41.10 7.82
C ARG A 952 21.03 40.18 7.41
N ALA A 953 20.74 38.91 7.11
CA ALA A 953 21.74 37.96 6.61
C ALA A 953 21.84 37.95 5.07
N PHE A 954 20.80 38.45 4.37
CA PHE A 954 20.77 38.64 2.93
C PHE A 954 20.54 40.12 2.58
N PRO A 955 21.59 40.96 2.48
CA PRO A 955 21.44 42.24 1.80
C PRO A 955 21.01 41.98 0.34
N PRO A 956 19.99 42.68 -0.18
CA PRO A 956 19.61 42.53 -1.59
C PRO A 956 20.78 42.95 -2.49
N ALA A 957 20.96 42.26 -3.61
CA ALA A 957 22.11 42.49 -4.49
C ALA A 957 22.12 43.94 -5.02
N GLU A 958 23.21 44.68 -4.72
CA GLU A 958 23.45 46.03 -5.24
C GLU A 958 23.70 45.99 -6.75
N GLY A 959 22.63 45.96 -7.56
CA GLY A 959 22.80 45.83 -9.02
C GLY A 959 21.56 45.62 -9.88
N THR A 960 20.35 45.96 -9.44
CA THR A 960 19.17 46.04 -10.32
C THR A 960 18.45 47.38 -10.15
N ASP A 961 18.39 48.18 -11.21
CA ASP A 961 17.64 49.43 -11.23
C ASP A 961 16.14 49.16 -11.13
N ASN A 962 15.45 49.89 -10.25
CA ASN A 962 14.00 49.82 -10.10
C ASN A 962 13.28 50.43 -11.32
N ASN A 963 13.05 49.63 -12.37
CA ASN A 963 12.21 49.98 -13.51
C ASN A 963 11.49 48.75 -14.12
N ALA A 964 10.63 48.13 -13.31
CA ALA A 964 9.54 47.26 -13.76
C ALA A 964 8.34 47.44 -12.80
N ASP A 965 7.13 47.13 -13.28
CA ASP A 965 5.88 47.08 -12.52
C ASP A 965 5.49 48.34 -11.73
N GLN A 966 5.24 49.44 -12.44
CA GLN A 966 4.12 50.32 -12.09
C GLN A 966 2.86 49.86 -12.84
N PRO A 967 1.68 49.71 -12.20
CA PRO A 967 0.45 49.37 -12.89
C PRO A 967 0.00 50.49 -13.85
N SER A 968 -0.18 50.17 -15.13
CA SER A 968 -0.65 51.13 -16.13
C SER A 968 -2.13 51.47 -15.96
N GLN A 969 -2.41 52.75 -15.68
CA GLN A 969 -3.75 53.32 -15.87
C GLN A 969 -4.03 53.46 -17.39
N PRO A 970 -5.28 53.27 -17.85
CA PRO A 970 -5.64 53.47 -19.25
C PRO A 970 -5.96 54.94 -19.54
N GLU A 971 -5.22 55.58 -20.45
CA GLU A 971 -5.58 56.88 -21.04
C GLU A 971 -5.72 56.81 -22.58
N PRO A 972 -6.55 57.70 -23.19
CA PRO A 972 -6.98 57.55 -24.58
C PRO A 972 -6.10 58.25 -25.62
N THR A 973 -5.86 57.54 -26.73
CA THR A 973 -5.75 58.02 -28.14
C THR A 973 -5.33 59.48 -28.43
N MET A 974 -4.16 59.68 -29.07
CA MET A 974 -3.97 60.20 -30.45
C MET A 974 -2.55 60.79 -30.67
N GLU A 975 -1.93 60.45 -31.83
CA GLU A 975 -1.01 61.28 -32.67
C GLU A 975 0.28 61.88 -32.02
N GLU A 976 1.45 62.06 -32.67
CA GLU A 976 1.92 61.80 -34.05
C GLU A 976 3.48 61.70 -34.13
N GLU A 977 3.99 61.29 -35.30
CA GLU A 977 5.34 61.52 -35.91
C GLU A 977 6.67 61.59 -35.10
N HIS A 978 7.47 60.51 -35.27
CA HIS A 978 8.82 60.45 -35.89
C HIS A 978 10.11 61.19 -35.35
N PRO A 979 11.34 60.75 -35.75
CA PRO A 979 12.58 60.94 -34.97
C PRO A 979 13.80 61.53 -35.72
N ARG A 980 14.92 61.78 -34.99
CA ARG A 980 16.35 61.94 -35.42
C ARG A 980 17.22 62.30 -34.19
N THR A 981 18.55 62.14 -34.08
CA THR A 981 19.65 61.34 -34.70
C THR A 981 20.94 61.59 -33.88
N GLY A 982 21.93 60.69 -33.85
CA GLY A 982 23.32 61.07 -33.50
C GLY A 982 24.23 59.97 -32.91
N SER A 983 25.36 59.71 -33.57
CA SER A 983 26.50 58.87 -33.11
C SER A 983 27.77 59.77 -33.08
N PRO A 984 29.05 59.31 -33.05
CA PRO A 984 29.65 57.97 -32.87
C PRO A 984 30.96 57.88 -32.01
N SER A 985 31.54 56.66 -31.89
CA SER A 985 32.99 56.35 -31.79
C SER A 985 33.74 56.63 -30.45
N SER A 986 34.92 56.05 -30.13
CA SER A 986 35.87 55.18 -30.87
C SER A 986 36.74 54.22 -29.99
N PHE A 987 37.21 53.11 -30.61
CA PHE A 987 38.30 52.18 -30.21
C PHE A 987 39.74 52.82 -30.16
N PRO A 988 40.93 52.13 -29.98
CA PRO A 988 41.28 50.71 -29.64
C PRO A 988 42.34 50.56 -28.46
N PRO A 989 43.51 49.84 -28.51
CA PRO A 989 43.66 48.46 -27.95
C PRO A 989 44.91 48.05 -27.10
N ALA A 990 44.76 46.94 -26.36
CA ALA A 990 45.66 45.77 -26.17
C ALA A 990 47.16 45.79 -25.73
N SER A 991 47.44 44.86 -24.77
CA SER A 991 48.59 43.89 -24.68
C SER A 991 49.87 44.18 -23.85
N SER A 992 50.24 43.25 -22.94
CA SER A 992 51.38 42.29 -23.06
C SER A 992 52.13 41.91 -21.74
N SER A 993 52.47 40.61 -21.57
CA SER A 993 53.60 40.04 -20.77
C SER A 993 53.63 40.19 -19.21
N SER A 994 54.41 39.45 -18.39
CA SER A 994 54.85 38.02 -18.42
C SER A 994 55.59 37.57 -17.12
N SER A 995 55.39 36.31 -16.69
CA SER A 995 56.32 35.45 -15.90
C SER A 995 56.76 35.81 -14.45
N ARG A 996 56.63 34.85 -13.51
CA ARG A 996 57.76 34.09 -12.86
C ARG A 996 57.34 33.19 -11.68
N SER A 997 58.15 32.16 -11.44
CA SER A 997 58.30 31.34 -10.19
C SER A 997 59.83 31.25 -9.89
N PRO A 998 60.42 30.52 -8.88
CA PRO A 998 60.00 29.23 -8.28
C PRO A 998 60.37 28.96 -6.77
N SER A 999 60.18 27.70 -6.33
CA SER A 999 60.95 26.93 -5.29
C SER A 999 60.85 27.32 -3.78
N ALA A 1000 61.10 26.44 -2.78
CA ALA A 1000 61.08 24.96 -2.61
C ALA A 1000 61.36 24.57 -1.12
N LEU A 1001 61.44 23.26 -0.77
CA LEU A 1001 61.92 22.65 0.51
C LEU A 1001 60.94 22.71 1.73
N SER A 1002 60.97 21.88 2.80
CA SER A 1002 61.38 20.47 3.10
C SER A 1002 61.13 20.20 4.62
N SER A 1003 60.92 19.01 5.23
CA SER A 1003 60.45 17.65 4.84
C SER A 1003 60.40 16.69 6.06
N ASN A 1004 59.43 15.75 6.11
CA ASN A 1004 59.39 14.47 6.88
C ASN A 1004 59.53 14.44 8.43
N SER A 1005 58.53 13.83 9.10
CA SER A 1005 58.62 12.65 10.03
C SER A 1005 57.22 12.30 10.56
N ARG A 1006 56.63 11.09 10.40
CA ARG A 1006 56.94 9.70 10.85
C ARG A 1006 56.52 9.35 12.28
N GLU A 1007 55.60 8.37 12.37
CA GLU A 1007 55.44 7.29 13.38
C GLU A 1007 55.53 7.68 14.88
N SER A 1008 54.54 7.38 15.73
CA SER A 1008 54.26 6.00 16.17
C SER A 1008 53.05 5.92 17.13
N SER A 1009 52.66 4.69 17.51
CA SER A 1009 51.50 4.35 18.34
C SER A 1009 51.82 4.11 19.82
N SER A 1010 50.90 4.45 20.73
CA SER A 1010 50.76 3.79 22.04
C SER A 1010 49.32 3.91 22.59
N SER A 1011 49.03 3.15 23.65
CA SER A 1011 47.70 2.87 24.17
C SER A 1011 47.45 3.45 25.58
N SER A 1012 46.29 3.08 26.13
CA SER A 1012 45.98 2.89 27.57
C SER A 1012 45.72 4.10 28.48
N SER A 1013 44.42 4.22 28.82
CA SER A 1013 43.84 4.18 30.18
C SER A 1013 43.75 5.42 31.08
N SER A 1014 42.51 5.60 31.57
CA SER A 1014 42.11 5.98 32.94
C SER A 1014 42.50 7.36 33.51
N SER A 1015 41.47 8.18 33.73
CA SER A 1015 41.12 8.64 35.09
C SER A 1015 39.65 9.04 35.15
N GLU A 1016 38.90 8.53 36.12
CA GLU A 1016 37.64 9.12 36.56
C GLU A 1016 37.95 10.43 37.31
N SER A 1017 37.08 11.43 37.21
CA SER A 1017 37.09 12.59 38.11
C SER A 1017 35.70 13.20 38.20
N GLU A 1018 35.00 12.94 39.30
CA GLU A 1018 33.82 13.72 39.67
C GLU A 1018 34.24 15.18 39.90
N GLY A 1019 33.43 16.11 39.41
CA GLY A 1019 33.70 17.54 39.49
C GLY A 1019 32.41 18.30 39.69
N ASP A 1020 31.95 18.39 40.94
CA ASP A 1020 30.84 19.27 41.32
C ASP A 1020 31.15 20.72 40.95
N GLY A 1021 30.15 21.41 40.41
CA GLY A 1021 30.36 22.64 39.65
C GLY A 1021 29.07 23.19 39.05
N SER A 1022 28.04 23.40 39.88
CA SER A 1022 26.84 24.15 39.47
C SER A 1022 27.14 25.65 39.29
N PRO A 1023 26.69 26.26 38.17
CA PRO A 1023 26.27 27.66 38.21
C PRO A 1023 24.87 27.87 37.60
N HIS A 1024 23.98 28.42 38.42
CA HIS A 1024 22.78 29.20 38.06
C HIS A 1024 22.09 28.92 36.71
N ASN A 1025 21.05 28.09 36.77
CA ASN A 1025 19.96 28.13 35.80
C ASN A 1025 19.25 29.50 35.87
N SER A 1026 19.13 30.19 34.74
CA SER A 1026 18.35 31.43 34.60
C SER A 1026 17.13 31.14 33.71
N ASN A 1027 15.93 31.32 34.25
CA ASN A 1027 14.67 30.94 33.60
C ASN A 1027 14.55 31.45 32.16
N ALA A 1028 14.26 30.51 31.24
CA ALA A 1028 13.58 30.76 29.98
C ALA A 1028 12.35 29.83 29.96
N ASP A 1029 11.17 30.37 29.62
CA ASP A 1029 9.92 29.60 29.62
C ASP A 1029 9.86 28.65 28.41
N ASN A 1030 10.33 27.41 28.61
CA ASN A 1030 9.94 26.30 27.75
C ASN A 1030 8.60 25.76 28.24
N SER A 1031 7.52 26.19 27.60
CA SER A 1031 6.22 25.52 27.72
C SER A 1031 6.23 24.25 26.87
N ASP A 1032 6.67 23.14 27.46
CA ASP A 1032 6.56 21.79 26.88
C ASP A 1032 5.09 21.35 26.80
N GLU A 1033 4.32 21.95 25.88
CA GLU A 1033 3.02 21.42 25.44
C GLU A 1033 3.27 20.20 24.55
N HIS A 1034 3.45 19.06 25.21
CA HIS A 1034 3.52 17.73 24.63
C HIS A 1034 2.31 17.50 23.71
N ASP A 1035 2.50 17.44 22.38
CA ASP A 1035 1.40 17.06 21.50
C ASP A 1035 0.98 15.62 21.86
N PRO A 1036 -0.31 15.39 22.17
CA PRO A 1036 -0.72 14.11 22.71
C PRO A 1036 -1.68 13.36 21.78
N SER A 1037 -1.81 13.80 20.52
CA SER A 1037 -2.49 13.05 19.46
C SER A 1037 -1.81 11.71 19.18
N ASN A 1038 -0.49 11.69 19.33
CA ASN A 1038 0.42 10.59 19.00
C ASN A 1038 0.42 9.42 20.03
N GLU A 1039 -0.29 9.53 21.15
CA GLU A 1039 -0.24 8.52 22.25
C GLU A 1039 -1.28 7.37 22.16
N GLU A 1040 -2.43 7.55 21.48
CA GLU A 1040 -3.55 6.58 21.52
C GLU A 1040 -4.13 6.22 20.14
N LEU A 1041 -3.29 6.03 19.12
CA LEU A 1041 -3.67 5.40 17.84
C LEU A 1041 -3.93 3.88 18.00
N THR A 1042 -4.93 3.54 18.81
CA THR A 1042 -5.34 2.18 19.15
C THR A 1042 -6.52 1.71 18.31
N SER A 1043 -6.28 1.53 17.00
CA SER A 1043 -7.12 0.70 16.15
C SER A 1043 -6.29 0.06 15.03
N GLY A 1044 -6.47 -1.25 14.80
CA GLY A 1044 -5.71 -2.03 13.80
C GLY A 1044 -6.19 -1.82 12.36
N SER A 1045 -6.76 -0.65 12.05
CA SER A 1045 -7.54 -0.40 10.84
C SER A 1045 -7.34 1.03 10.34
N ASP A 1046 -6.79 1.19 9.15
CA ASP A 1046 -6.54 2.47 8.52
C ASP A 1046 -7.72 2.84 7.61
N LEU A 1047 -8.29 4.02 7.79
CA LEU A 1047 -9.41 4.51 6.98
C LEU A 1047 -8.88 5.53 5.97
N THR A 1048 -8.83 5.16 4.70
CA THR A 1048 -8.70 6.16 3.62
C THR A 1048 -10.08 6.48 3.08
N VAL A 1049 -10.41 7.76 2.95
CA VAL A 1049 -11.61 8.18 2.21
C VAL A 1049 -11.26 8.16 0.73
N THR A 1050 -11.95 7.34 -0.06
CA THR A 1050 -11.87 7.38 -1.52
C THR A 1050 -13.17 7.92 -2.09
N VAL A 1051 -13.13 8.48 -3.30
CA VAL A 1051 -14.33 8.95 -4.01
C VAL A 1051 -14.46 8.19 -5.31
N ASP A 1052 -15.58 7.49 -5.49
CA ASP A 1052 -15.83 6.71 -6.70
C ASP A 1052 -15.81 7.59 -7.96
N ASN A 1053 -15.11 7.14 -9.00
CA ASN A 1053 -14.90 7.92 -10.21
C ASN A 1053 -16.22 8.18 -10.96
N GLU A 1054 -17.12 7.21 -11.08
CA GLU A 1054 -18.35 7.40 -11.88
C GLU A 1054 -19.48 8.12 -11.12
N THR A 1055 -19.65 7.82 -9.83
CA THR A 1055 -20.78 8.31 -9.03
C THR A 1055 -20.41 9.41 -8.03
N GLY A 1056 -19.12 9.64 -7.77
CA GLY A 1056 -18.67 10.60 -6.76
C GLY A 1056 -19.09 10.24 -5.33
N GLY A 1057 -19.43 8.98 -5.05
CA GLY A 1057 -19.74 8.52 -3.69
C GLY A 1057 -18.48 8.40 -2.84
N MET A 1058 -18.56 8.81 -1.58
CA MET A 1058 -17.48 8.57 -0.62
C MET A 1058 -17.51 7.10 -0.18
N SER A 1059 -16.41 6.37 -0.40
CA SER A 1059 -16.17 5.10 0.27
C SER A 1059 -15.33 5.33 1.53
N THR A 1060 -15.65 4.61 2.60
CA THR A 1060 -14.86 4.57 3.84
C THR A 1060 -14.49 3.12 4.10
N GLU A 1061 -13.37 2.74 3.49
CA GLU A 1061 -12.85 1.38 3.50
C GLU A 1061 -11.87 1.24 4.65
N TRP A 1062 -12.17 0.30 5.55
CA TRP A 1062 -11.31 -0.04 6.68
C TRP A 1062 -10.26 -1.03 6.20
N TYR A 1063 -9.04 -0.56 6.00
CA TYR A 1063 -7.91 -1.41 5.65
C TYR A 1063 -7.30 -2.00 6.93
N GLU A 1064 -7.30 -3.32 7.12
CA GLU A 1064 -6.46 -3.95 8.16
C GLU A 1064 -4.96 -3.77 7.84
N GLU A 1065 -4.06 -4.18 8.75
CA GLU A 1065 -2.59 -4.13 8.57
C GLU A 1065 -2.10 -4.94 7.34
N GLU A 1066 -2.95 -5.77 6.74
CA GLU A 1066 -2.71 -6.49 5.48
C GLU A 1066 -3.29 -5.77 4.23
N GLU A 1067 -3.94 -4.61 4.36
CA GLU A 1067 -4.71 -4.00 3.25
C GLU A 1067 -4.29 -2.58 2.83
N PHE A 1068 -3.54 -1.85 3.68
CA PHE A 1068 -2.69 -0.72 3.29
C PHE A 1068 -1.86 -1.03 2.02
N GLU A 1069 -1.60 -2.32 1.79
CA GLU A 1069 -0.86 -2.86 0.66
C GLU A 1069 -1.46 -2.58 -0.72
N GLU A 1070 -2.78 -2.44 -0.81
CA GLU A 1070 -3.44 -2.08 -2.06
C GLU A 1070 -3.14 -0.64 -2.49
N VAL A 1071 -2.98 0.27 -1.54
CA VAL A 1071 -2.71 1.68 -1.83
C VAL A 1071 -1.30 1.86 -2.38
N LEU A 1072 -0.35 1.01 -1.98
CA LEU A 1072 1.05 1.06 -2.39
C LEU A 1072 1.40 0.18 -3.60
N ARG A 1073 0.53 -0.75 -4.00
CA ARG A 1073 0.74 -1.65 -5.15
C ARG A 1073 1.23 -0.89 -6.40
N ASN A 1074 0.47 0.12 -6.79
CA ASN A 1074 0.64 0.82 -8.06
C ASN A 1074 1.94 1.65 -8.12
N LEU A 1075 2.64 1.88 -6.99
CA LEU A 1075 3.95 2.55 -6.99
C LEU A 1075 4.99 1.82 -7.85
N GLY A 1076 4.89 0.49 -7.96
CA GLY A 1076 5.89 -0.35 -8.62
C GLY A 1076 5.57 -0.74 -10.07
N ASP A 1077 4.64 -0.08 -10.75
CA ASP A 1077 4.36 -0.32 -12.17
C ASP A 1077 5.06 0.74 -13.04
N ASP A 1078 6.27 0.45 -13.48
CA ASP A 1078 6.99 1.21 -14.51
C ASP A 1078 7.15 0.30 -15.74
N ASP A 1079 6.33 0.48 -16.79
CA ASP A 1079 6.71 0.23 -18.19
C ASP A 1079 5.64 0.70 -19.21
N GLU A 1080 6.09 0.85 -20.46
CA GLU A 1080 5.32 1.04 -21.71
C GLU A 1080 4.18 2.09 -21.72
N ILE A 1081 4.57 3.34 -22.02
CA ILE A 1081 3.72 4.26 -22.79
C ILE A 1081 3.39 3.57 -24.12
N SER A 1082 2.10 3.40 -24.42
CA SER A 1082 1.68 2.94 -25.74
C SER A 1082 1.92 4.05 -26.77
N GLU A 1083 2.85 3.84 -27.69
CA GLU A 1083 2.98 4.68 -28.87
C GLU A 1083 1.71 4.52 -29.73
N GLU A 1084 1.06 5.63 -30.08
CA GLU A 1084 -0.07 5.63 -31.00
C GLU A 1084 0.46 5.30 -32.41
N GLU A 1085 0.30 4.06 -32.88
CA GLU A 1085 0.66 3.67 -34.25
C GLU A 1085 -0.16 4.48 -35.27
N GLU A 1086 0.51 5.25 -36.13
CA GLU A 1086 -0.13 6.00 -37.22
C GLU A 1086 -0.76 5.04 -38.24
N ASP A 1087 -2.05 5.24 -38.53
CA ASP A 1087 -2.83 4.49 -39.52
C ASP A 1087 -2.11 4.45 -40.91
N PRO A 1088 -1.67 3.28 -41.41
CA PRO A 1088 -1.13 3.18 -42.76
C PRO A 1088 -2.24 3.17 -43.81
N GLU A 1089 -2.12 4.02 -44.84
CA GLU A 1089 -3.13 4.22 -45.88
C GLU A 1089 -3.63 2.90 -46.52
N VAL A 1090 -4.95 2.69 -46.52
CA VAL A 1090 -5.60 1.55 -47.19
C VAL A 1090 -5.61 1.74 -48.71
N PRO A 1091 -4.94 0.88 -49.50
CA PRO A 1091 -5.10 0.88 -50.96
C PRO A 1091 -6.43 0.21 -51.32
N GLN A 1092 -7.18 0.84 -52.24
CA GLN A 1092 -8.30 0.17 -52.90
C GLN A 1092 -7.76 -0.84 -53.94
N ASP A 1093 -8.32 -2.04 -53.98
CA ASP A 1093 -8.62 -2.77 -55.22
C ASP A 1093 -9.61 -3.92 -54.93
N ASP A 1094 -10.33 -4.36 -55.96
CA ASP A 1094 -11.50 -5.26 -55.86
C ASP A 1094 -11.17 -6.76 -55.70
N ILE A 1095 -12.16 -7.55 -55.24
CA ILE A 1095 -12.67 -8.83 -55.83
C ILE A 1095 -13.31 -9.75 -54.75
N ASP A 1096 -14.61 -9.54 -54.54
CA ASP A 1096 -15.73 -10.45 -54.87
C ASP A 1096 -15.67 -12.00 -54.64
N TYR A 1097 -16.86 -12.55 -54.29
CA TYR A 1097 -17.34 -13.96 -54.28
C TYR A 1097 -17.06 -14.98 -53.13
N GLU A 1098 -18.15 -15.32 -52.43
CA GLU A 1098 -18.69 -16.65 -51.99
C GLU A 1098 -17.75 -17.83 -51.62
N ASP A 1099 -17.79 -18.28 -50.35
CA ASP A 1099 -18.63 -19.43 -49.88
C ASP A 1099 -18.74 -19.45 -48.33
#